data_AF-A0A2S5RGK4-F1
#
_entry.id   AF-A0A2S5RGK4-F1
#
_cell.length_a   1.000
_cell.length_b   1.000
_cell.length_c   1.000
_cell.angle_alpha   90.00
_cell.angle_beta   90.00
_cell.angle_gamma   90.00
#
_symmetry.space_group_name_H-M   'P 1'
#
loop_
_entity.id
_entity.type
_entity.pdbx_description
1 polymer ?
#
loop_
_entity_poly.entity_id
_entity_poly.type
_entity_poly.pdbx_seq_one_letter_code
_entity_poly.pdbx_strand_id
1 'polypeptide(L)'
;MKKKKILFAIISSLLLTVAIAGPVIYVMNKKQKPIVSDKKENISLIKDKLQNILNSKTDGKWSVEELNQAIINANIDVDGGISIDAGEKLENFENKRVYHKDTYTFTGNATFENTYKYNNSVTLIHEWNEVNDKTKDISTIKDQLQNILNSKTDGEWSVEELNQAIIDDNIDVAGGIEVAKAKLEPIENETITVNQIKYTFTGKGEVNNNYKYNGSIELVTSIISDDSLADNITVYQDKNGNLLETDLMDFSNLNAVEIYKIGFKTDGSTIHHLKTVKSLPNILPKQITSLKDFFANSSLNSIKGISNWDTSNITNMQATFNGAKLFNGDISKWDTSKVTDMSWMFNSDFSFSGDISKWNTSNVTNMSAMFQNALYFNGDISNWNTSNVTNMSVMFNSSLGVPLFNGNISNWNTTKVTNMNGMFQGAANFNQDLSAKKVNGENGKEYIAWDTSNVTNMGWMFNYASSFNGDISNWNTSNVKIMSCMFQNALHFNGDISNWNTSNVASIEAMFNGSESFNGDISKWNTSNVTNMSIMFQDALNFNGDISKWNTSNVTNMSYMFCDAFSFNQDISTKKVKDKNGEEYTAWDTSKVTDMTQMFWNDYLPSFNGKEMSFKQDLTNWNVSQVNNHTEFWNDKNIKWDKQPIFTK
;
A
#
# COMPACT_ATOMS: atom_id res chain seq x y z
N MET A 1 -6.99 30.16 -37.65
CA MET A 1 -7.80 29.04 -38.21
C MET A 1 -6.90 27.86 -38.57
N LYS A 2 -6.82 26.84 -37.70
CA LYS A 2 -6.57 25.41 -38.02
C LYS A 2 -6.42 24.63 -36.70
N LYS A 3 -7.34 23.66 -36.51
CA LYS A 3 -7.30 22.40 -35.73
C LYS A 3 -6.55 22.34 -34.40
N LYS A 4 -7.27 21.92 -33.34
CA LYS A 4 -6.97 20.70 -32.56
C LYS A 4 -8.20 20.26 -31.78
N LYS A 5 -8.72 19.07 -32.12
CA LYS A 5 -9.62 18.26 -31.29
C LYS A 5 -8.74 17.46 -30.34
N ILE A 6 -9.03 17.48 -29.04
CA ILE A 6 -8.64 16.41 -28.11
C ILE A 6 -9.89 16.05 -27.30
N LEU A 7 -10.17 14.75 -27.30
CA LEU A 7 -11.29 14.05 -26.70
C LEU A 7 -10.92 13.77 -25.24
N PHE A 8 -11.75 14.15 -24.27
CA PHE A 8 -11.71 13.62 -22.91
C PHE A 8 -13.11 13.13 -22.55
N ALA A 9 -13.22 11.84 -22.29
CA ALA A 9 -14.40 11.19 -21.72
C ALA A 9 -14.13 10.95 -20.24
N ILE A 10 -14.94 11.55 -19.37
CA ILE A 10 -15.13 11.08 -17.99
C ILE A 10 -16.64 11.11 -17.74
N ILE A 11 -17.18 9.93 -17.48
CA ILE A 11 -18.58 9.69 -17.12
C ILE A 11 -18.72 10.03 -15.63
N SER A 12 -19.60 10.98 -15.31
CA SER A 12 -20.14 11.17 -13.96
C SER A 12 -21.60 11.61 -14.10
N SER A 13 -22.54 10.68 -13.99
CA SER A 13 -23.96 10.96 -13.94
C SER A 13 -24.46 10.94 -12.50
N LEU A 14 -24.69 12.13 -11.93
CA LEU A 14 -25.53 12.34 -10.76
C LEU A 14 -26.72 13.21 -11.21
N LEU A 15 -27.90 12.60 -11.33
CA LEU A 15 -29.13 13.28 -11.70
C LEU A 15 -29.83 13.76 -10.42
N LEU A 16 -29.82 15.08 -10.19
CA LEU A 16 -30.66 15.76 -9.23
C LEU A 16 -31.57 16.71 -10.00
N THR A 17 -32.86 16.38 -10.10
CA THR A 17 -33.88 17.30 -10.62
C THR A 17 -34.71 17.86 -9.47
N VAL A 18 -34.65 19.18 -9.38
CA VAL A 18 -35.43 20.07 -8.50
C VAL A 18 -36.83 20.27 -9.11
N ALA A 19 -37.86 20.24 -8.28
CA ALA A 19 -39.14 20.92 -8.55
C ALA A 19 -39.57 21.69 -7.30
N ILE A 20 -39.62 23.02 -7.42
CA ILE A 20 -40.14 23.96 -6.43
C ILE A 20 -41.48 24.48 -6.95
N ALA A 21 -42.52 24.47 -6.12
CA ALA A 21 -43.62 25.45 -6.18
C ALA A 21 -44.35 25.55 -4.83
N GLY A 22 -43.97 26.57 -4.05
CA GLY A 22 -44.84 27.57 -3.39
C GLY A 22 -46.04 27.18 -2.50
N PRO A 23 -46.08 27.63 -1.22
CA PRO A 23 -47.22 27.51 -0.31
C PRO A 23 -47.99 28.83 -0.14
N VAL A 24 -49.34 28.84 -0.11
CA VAL A 24 -50.12 29.91 0.56
C VAL A 24 -51.48 29.40 1.10
N ILE A 25 -51.49 29.28 2.43
CA ILE A 25 -52.45 29.77 3.45
C ILE A 25 -53.96 29.62 3.24
N TYR A 26 -54.50 28.91 4.23
CA TYR A 26 -55.86 28.63 4.67
C TYR A 26 -56.65 29.89 5.12
N VAL A 27 -57.89 30.05 4.64
CA VAL A 27 -58.95 30.80 5.35
C VAL A 27 -60.23 29.96 5.36
N MET A 28 -60.80 29.83 6.55
CA MET A 28 -61.93 28.98 6.96
C MET A 28 -63.24 29.28 6.19
N ASN A 29 -64.02 28.26 5.82
CA ASN A 29 -65.21 27.86 6.60
C ASN A 29 -65.99 26.67 6.00
N LYS A 30 -66.34 25.75 6.91
CA LYS A 30 -67.49 24.84 6.97
C LYS A 30 -67.83 23.91 5.78
N LYS A 31 -67.71 22.62 6.12
CA LYS A 31 -68.46 21.45 5.62
C LYS A 31 -68.21 21.06 4.16
N GLN A 32 -67.14 20.29 3.97
CA GLN A 32 -67.15 19.04 3.20
C GLN A 32 -65.91 18.25 3.61
N LYS A 33 -66.11 17.07 4.22
CA LYS A 33 -65.01 16.10 4.34
C LYS A 33 -64.70 15.61 2.92
N PRO A 34 -63.45 15.72 2.43
CA PRO A 34 -63.09 15.21 1.12
C PRO A 34 -63.10 13.68 1.16
N ILE A 35 -63.81 13.08 0.20
CA ILE A 35 -63.64 11.66 -0.14
C ILE A 35 -62.26 11.58 -0.79
N VAL A 36 -61.26 11.18 -0.01
CA VAL A 36 -60.00 10.68 -0.56
C VAL A 36 -60.34 9.34 -1.20
N SER A 37 -60.47 9.35 -2.53
CA SER A 37 -60.42 8.12 -3.31
C SER A 37 -58.98 7.62 -3.19
N ASP A 38 -58.69 6.80 -2.18
CA ASP A 38 -57.51 5.94 -2.20
C ASP A 38 -57.69 5.02 -3.40
N LYS A 39 -56.98 5.32 -4.49
CA LYS A 39 -56.91 4.43 -5.65
C LYS A 39 -56.37 3.10 -5.13
N LYS A 40 -57.24 2.10 -5.02
CA LYS A 40 -56.83 0.73 -4.70
C LYS A 40 -55.96 0.22 -5.84
N GLU A 41 -54.82 -0.34 -5.50
CA GLU A 41 -53.83 -0.77 -6.47
C GLU A 41 -54.01 -2.25 -6.82
N ASN A 42 -53.80 -2.60 -8.08
CA ASN A 42 -53.83 -4.01 -8.47
C ASN A 42 -52.61 -4.73 -7.87
N ILE A 43 -52.85 -5.84 -7.17
CA ILE A 43 -51.80 -6.61 -6.47
C ILE A 43 -50.66 -7.08 -7.40
N SER A 44 -50.90 -7.20 -8.71
CA SER A 44 -49.86 -7.54 -9.69
C SER A 44 -48.70 -6.53 -9.75
N LEU A 45 -48.90 -5.28 -9.29
CA LEU A 45 -47.85 -4.26 -9.22
C LEU A 45 -46.76 -4.59 -8.18
N ILE A 46 -47.06 -5.45 -7.21
CA ILE A 46 -46.11 -5.87 -6.17
C ILE A 46 -45.69 -7.34 -6.30
N LYS A 47 -45.94 -7.97 -7.45
CA LYS A 47 -45.62 -9.39 -7.69
C LYS A 47 -44.17 -9.74 -7.37
N ASP A 48 -43.21 -8.87 -7.67
CA ASP A 48 -41.79 -9.13 -7.46
C ASP A 48 -41.44 -9.10 -5.95
N LYS A 49 -42.12 -8.24 -5.18
CA LYS A 49 -41.96 -8.20 -3.71
C LYS A 49 -42.51 -9.48 -3.07
N LEU A 50 -43.70 -9.91 -3.51
CA LEU A 50 -44.31 -11.17 -3.06
C LEU A 50 -43.46 -12.38 -3.47
N GLN A 51 -42.89 -12.37 -4.68
CA GLN A 51 -41.98 -13.43 -5.15
C GLN A 51 -40.68 -13.49 -4.34
N ASN A 52 -40.11 -12.33 -3.96
CA ASN A 52 -38.92 -12.31 -3.12
C ASN A 52 -39.19 -12.86 -1.72
N ILE A 53 -40.37 -12.61 -1.16
CA ILE A 53 -40.78 -13.24 0.11
C ILE A 53 -40.87 -14.75 -0.07
N LEU A 54 -41.55 -15.25 -1.11
CA LEU A 54 -41.61 -16.68 -1.40
C LEU A 54 -40.20 -17.31 -1.48
N ASN A 55 -39.33 -16.72 -2.30
CA ASN A 55 -37.97 -17.20 -2.54
C ASN A 55 -37.04 -17.15 -1.30
N SER A 56 -37.43 -16.45 -0.23
CA SER A 56 -36.62 -16.37 1.00
C SER A 56 -36.62 -17.67 1.82
N LYS A 57 -37.56 -18.60 1.56
CA LYS A 57 -37.62 -19.92 2.22
C LYS A 57 -37.24 -21.01 1.22
N THR A 58 -36.00 -21.47 1.25
CA THR A 58 -35.45 -22.39 0.24
C THR A 58 -35.70 -23.87 0.52
N ASP A 59 -36.08 -24.21 1.75
CA ASP A 59 -36.08 -25.57 2.32
C ASP A 59 -37.44 -26.05 2.82
N GLY A 60 -38.51 -25.36 2.43
CA GLY A 60 -39.82 -25.72 2.90
C GLY A 60 -40.95 -25.02 2.20
N LYS A 61 -42.09 -25.69 2.23
CA LYS A 61 -43.37 -25.09 1.91
C LYS A 61 -43.67 -23.93 2.87
N TRP A 62 -44.31 -22.88 2.36
CA TRP A 62 -44.97 -21.87 3.18
C TRP A 62 -46.33 -22.36 3.68
N SER A 63 -46.56 -22.32 4.99
CA SER A 63 -47.95 -22.29 5.47
C SER A 63 -48.58 -20.92 5.16
N VAL A 64 -49.90 -20.88 5.02
CA VAL A 64 -50.63 -19.63 4.76
C VAL A 64 -50.38 -18.64 5.89
N GLU A 65 -50.36 -19.12 7.13
CA GLU A 65 -50.09 -18.31 8.32
C GLU A 65 -48.68 -17.72 8.32
N GLU A 66 -47.64 -18.51 8.04
CA GLU A 66 -46.25 -18.02 7.96
C GLU A 66 -46.09 -16.97 6.86
N LEU A 67 -46.67 -17.23 5.68
CA LEU A 67 -46.55 -16.35 4.53
C LEU A 67 -47.32 -15.04 4.75
N ASN A 68 -48.49 -15.10 5.39
CA ASN A 68 -49.24 -13.91 5.79
C ASN A 68 -48.42 -13.06 6.78
N GLN A 69 -47.81 -13.69 7.80
CA GLN A 69 -46.93 -12.98 8.74
C GLN A 69 -45.71 -12.36 8.05
N ALA A 70 -45.10 -13.05 7.08
CA ALA A 70 -43.96 -12.52 6.33
C ALA A 70 -44.33 -11.28 5.49
N ILE A 71 -45.52 -11.26 4.88
CA ILE A 71 -46.04 -10.10 4.13
C ILE A 71 -46.28 -8.90 5.07
N ILE A 72 -46.85 -9.14 6.25
CA ILE A 72 -47.09 -8.12 7.28
C ILE A 72 -45.75 -7.56 7.79
N ASN A 73 -44.79 -8.42 8.13
CA ASN A 73 -43.46 -8.02 8.60
C ASN A 73 -42.68 -7.24 7.53
N ALA A 74 -42.93 -7.51 6.25
CA ALA A 74 -42.38 -6.75 5.13
C ALA A 74 -43.10 -5.41 4.88
N ASN A 75 -44.07 -5.02 5.72
CA ASN A 75 -44.89 -3.81 5.61
C ASN A 75 -45.57 -3.64 4.24
N ILE A 76 -45.93 -4.76 3.58
CA ILE A 76 -46.59 -4.76 2.28
C ILE A 76 -48.06 -4.31 2.43
N ASP A 77 -48.83 -4.96 3.30
CA ASP A 77 -50.17 -4.53 3.70
C ASP A 77 -50.41 -4.91 5.18
N VAL A 78 -51.55 -4.51 5.74
CA VAL A 78 -51.98 -4.84 7.11
C VAL A 78 -52.65 -6.22 7.16
N ASP A 79 -52.82 -6.75 8.38
CA ASP A 79 -53.51 -8.03 8.59
C ASP A 79 -54.92 -8.04 7.96
N GLY A 80 -55.25 -9.12 7.27
CA GLY A 80 -56.48 -9.25 6.47
C GLY A 80 -56.49 -8.48 5.13
N GLY A 81 -55.46 -7.69 4.83
CA GLY A 81 -55.36 -6.90 3.59
C GLY A 81 -55.12 -7.73 2.34
N ILE A 82 -54.38 -8.84 2.46
CA ILE A 82 -54.13 -9.82 1.39
C ILE A 82 -54.53 -11.21 1.91
N SER A 83 -55.43 -11.89 1.19
CA SER A 83 -55.72 -13.31 1.39
C SER A 83 -54.78 -14.16 0.54
N ILE A 84 -54.39 -15.33 1.05
CA ILE A 84 -53.51 -16.26 0.36
C ILE A 84 -54.20 -17.60 0.23
N ASP A 85 -54.37 -18.07 -1.00
CA ASP A 85 -54.82 -19.43 -1.30
C ASP A 85 -53.64 -20.25 -1.81
N ALA A 86 -53.26 -21.28 -1.06
CA ALA A 86 -52.27 -22.26 -1.53
C ALA A 86 -52.91 -23.15 -2.61
N GLY A 87 -52.34 -23.13 -3.81
CA GLY A 87 -52.85 -23.83 -5.00
C GLY A 87 -52.25 -25.22 -5.21
N GLU A 88 -52.27 -25.69 -6.47
CA GLU A 88 -51.76 -27.00 -6.87
C GLU A 88 -50.28 -27.16 -6.51
N LYS A 89 -49.97 -28.35 -5.98
CA LYS A 89 -48.61 -28.84 -5.80
C LYS A 89 -48.19 -29.55 -7.08
N LEU A 90 -47.19 -29.00 -7.74
CA LEU A 90 -46.57 -29.64 -8.88
C LEU A 90 -45.33 -30.36 -8.36
N GLU A 91 -45.51 -31.62 -7.94
CA GLU A 91 -44.40 -32.55 -7.79
C GLU A 91 -43.99 -32.99 -9.19
N ASN A 92 -42.77 -32.68 -9.61
CA ASN A 92 -42.15 -33.35 -10.76
C ASN A 92 -40.64 -33.22 -10.70
N PHE A 93 -39.98 -34.35 -10.47
CA PHE A 93 -39.09 -35.10 -11.37
C PHE A 93 -38.25 -36.03 -10.47
N GLU A 94 -38.01 -37.27 -10.92
CA GLU A 94 -37.09 -38.24 -10.28
C GLU A 94 -35.63 -37.73 -10.28
N ASN A 95 -35.37 -36.62 -9.61
CA ASN A 95 -34.07 -35.99 -9.47
C ASN A 95 -33.67 -36.04 -7.99
N LYS A 96 -32.39 -36.25 -7.69
CA LYS A 96 -31.83 -36.50 -6.35
C LYS A 96 -32.07 -35.41 -5.28
N ARG A 97 -32.75 -34.32 -5.59
CA ARG A 97 -32.93 -33.12 -4.74
C ARG A 97 -34.35 -32.93 -4.17
N VAL A 98 -35.31 -33.80 -4.50
CA VAL A 98 -36.74 -33.72 -4.12
C VAL A 98 -37.25 -32.27 -4.23
N TYR A 99 -37.39 -31.85 -5.48
CA TYR A 99 -37.71 -30.47 -5.85
C TYR A 99 -39.22 -30.27 -5.94
N HIS A 100 -39.71 -29.18 -5.34
CA HIS A 100 -41.12 -28.84 -5.28
C HIS A 100 -41.42 -27.52 -5.96
N LYS A 101 -42.56 -27.47 -6.67
CA LYS A 101 -43.20 -26.25 -7.11
C LYS A 101 -44.57 -26.13 -6.47
N ASP A 102 -44.73 -25.17 -5.58
CA ASP A 102 -46.02 -24.82 -5.00
C ASP A 102 -46.56 -23.54 -5.64
N THR A 103 -47.86 -23.47 -5.88
CA THR A 103 -48.49 -22.23 -6.33
C THR A 103 -49.18 -21.52 -5.16
N TYR A 104 -49.10 -20.19 -5.13
CA TYR A 104 -49.80 -19.35 -4.16
C TYR A 104 -50.53 -18.24 -4.89
N THR A 105 -51.85 -18.16 -4.69
CA THR A 105 -52.68 -17.08 -5.21
C THR A 105 -52.88 -16.04 -4.11
N PHE A 106 -52.33 -14.85 -4.33
CA PHE A 106 -52.48 -13.71 -3.45
C PHE A 106 -53.64 -12.87 -3.95
N THR A 107 -54.64 -12.63 -3.11
CA THR A 107 -55.83 -11.82 -3.42
C THR A 107 -55.87 -10.60 -2.52
N GLY A 108 -55.77 -9.42 -3.10
CA GLY A 108 -55.96 -8.17 -2.38
C GLY A 108 -57.43 -7.97 -2.02
N ASN A 109 -57.73 -7.73 -0.75
CA ASN A 109 -59.09 -7.64 -0.22
C ASN A 109 -59.63 -6.19 -0.17
N ALA A 110 -58.97 -5.25 -0.84
CA ALA A 110 -59.39 -3.85 -0.80
C ALA A 110 -60.77 -3.67 -1.43
N THR A 111 -61.67 -3.07 -0.65
CA THR A 111 -63.01 -2.62 -1.08
C THR A 111 -63.08 -1.10 -0.95
N PHE A 112 -64.15 -0.50 -1.46
CA PHE A 112 -64.38 0.95 -1.27
C PHE A 112 -64.63 1.35 0.19
N GLU A 113 -64.92 0.38 1.07
CA GLU A 113 -65.31 0.63 2.46
C GLU A 113 -64.19 0.36 3.48
N ASN A 114 -63.07 -0.25 3.06
CA ASN A 114 -61.97 -0.62 3.96
C ASN A 114 -60.64 0.09 3.64
N THR A 115 -59.69 -0.02 4.57
CA THR A 115 -58.39 0.66 4.53
C THR A 115 -57.29 -0.16 3.82
N TYR A 116 -57.61 -1.33 3.27
CA TYR A 116 -56.61 -2.18 2.60
C TYR A 116 -56.16 -1.57 1.27
N LYS A 117 -54.93 -1.89 0.85
CA LYS A 117 -54.28 -1.20 -0.27
C LYS A 117 -54.53 -1.88 -1.61
N TYR A 118 -54.48 -3.21 -1.65
CA TYR A 118 -54.46 -3.98 -2.89
C TYR A 118 -55.79 -4.66 -3.22
N ASN A 119 -56.14 -4.74 -4.51
CA ASN A 119 -57.26 -5.51 -5.05
C ASN A 119 -56.79 -6.50 -6.15
N ASN A 120 -57.73 -7.32 -6.66
CA ASN A 120 -57.48 -8.39 -7.63
C ASN A 120 -56.57 -9.51 -7.06
N SER A 121 -56.21 -10.49 -7.91
CA SER A 121 -55.34 -11.59 -7.52
C SER A 121 -54.15 -11.79 -8.46
N VAL A 122 -53.07 -12.38 -7.94
CA VAL A 122 -51.90 -12.84 -8.69
C VAL A 122 -51.46 -14.20 -8.17
N THR A 123 -51.19 -15.15 -9.06
CA THR A 123 -50.65 -16.46 -8.71
C THR A 123 -49.16 -16.51 -8.98
N LEU A 124 -48.38 -16.88 -7.97
CA LEU A 124 -46.92 -17.01 -8.03
C LEU A 124 -46.50 -18.45 -7.74
N ILE A 125 -45.30 -18.79 -8.19
CA ILE A 125 -44.70 -20.12 -8.01
C ILE A 125 -43.59 -20.01 -6.97
N HIS A 126 -43.64 -20.86 -5.95
CA HIS A 126 -42.60 -21.06 -4.98
C HIS A 126 -41.82 -22.33 -5.32
N GLU A 127 -40.52 -22.19 -5.52
CA GLU A 127 -39.63 -23.32 -5.84
C GLU A 127 -38.72 -23.59 -4.64
N TRP A 128 -38.74 -24.80 -4.10
CA TRP A 128 -37.96 -25.19 -2.92
C TRP A 128 -37.56 -26.67 -2.96
N ASN A 129 -36.58 -27.05 -2.13
CA ASN A 129 -36.11 -28.43 -1.99
C ASN A 129 -36.38 -28.93 -0.57
N GLU A 130 -36.73 -30.19 -0.36
CA GLU A 130 -36.92 -30.76 0.99
C GLU A 130 -35.66 -30.74 1.85
N VAL A 131 -34.49 -30.69 1.23
CA VAL A 131 -33.20 -30.73 1.91
C VAL A 131 -32.30 -29.64 1.36
N ASN A 132 -31.72 -28.82 2.25
CA ASN A 132 -30.76 -27.79 1.89
C ASN A 132 -29.44 -28.40 1.41
N ASP A 133 -29.02 -28.03 0.20
CA ASP A 133 -27.70 -28.36 -0.33
C ASP A 133 -26.62 -27.60 0.47
N LYS A 134 -25.83 -28.33 1.25
CA LYS A 134 -24.71 -27.77 2.04
C LYS A 134 -23.38 -27.79 1.28
N THR A 135 -23.38 -28.29 0.06
CA THR A 135 -22.14 -28.51 -0.70
C THR A 135 -21.58 -27.20 -1.24
N LYS A 136 -20.26 -27.13 -1.36
CA LYS A 136 -19.53 -25.99 -1.93
C LYS A 136 -18.96 -26.37 -3.28
N ASP A 137 -18.83 -25.42 -4.19
CA ASP A 137 -18.13 -25.65 -5.46
C ASP A 137 -16.66 -26.01 -5.19
N ILE A 138 -16.17 -27.08 -5.81
CA ILE A 138 -14.80 -27.59 -5.61
C ILE A 138 -13.72 -26.58 -6.00
N SER A 139 -14.03 -25.61 -6.88
CA SER A 139 -13.09 -24.53 -7.22
C SER A 139 -12.69 -23.67 -6.01
N THR A 140 -13.51 -23.65 -4.95
CA THR A 140 -13.19 -22.94 -3.69
C THR A 140 -12.00 -23.54 -2.94
N ILE A 141 -11.63 -24.79 -3.24
CA ILE A 141 -10.49 -25.50 -2.64
C ILE A 141 -9.35 -25.78 -3.63
N LYS A 142 -9.33 -25.06 -4.77
CA LYS A 142 -8.29 -25.18 -5.80
C LYS A 142 -6.87 -25.19 -5.23
N ASP A 143 -6.57 -24.25 -4.34
CA ASP A 143 -5.23 -24.11 -3.74
C ASP A 143 -4.88 -25.32 -2.86
N GLN A 144 -5.84 -25.88 -2.13
CA GLN A 144 -5.61 -27.05 -1.29
C GLN A 144 -5.30 -28.28 -2.15
N LEU A 145 -6.07 -28.50 -3.21
CA LEU A 145 -5.83 -29.59 -4.16
C LEU A 145 -4.50 -29.41 -4.90
N GLN A 146 -4.14 -28.17 -5.24
CA GLN A 146 -2.85 -27.86 -5.83
C GLN A 146 -1.70 -28.13 -4.86
N ASN A 147 -1.85 -27.81 -3.58
CA ASN A 147 -0.84 -28.10 -2.55
C ASN A 147 -0.61 -29.60 -2.38
N ILE A 148 -1.68 -30.40 -2.39
CA ILE A 148 -1.57 -31.86 -2.38
C ILE A 148 -0.77 -32.32 -3.60
N LEU A 149 -1.11 -31.86 -4.81
CA LEU A 149 -0.35 -32.20 -6.01
C LEU A 149 1.14 -31.85 -5.88
N ASN A 150 1.44 -30.68 -5.32
CA ASN A 150 2.80 -30.18 -5.13
C ASN A 150 3.57 -30.90 -4.00
N SER A 151 2.90 -31.65 -3.12
CA SER A 151 3.56 -32.37 -2.03
C SER A 151 4.36 -33.58 -2.52
N LYS A 152 4.07 -34.08 -3.74
CA LYS A 152 4.85 -35.12 -4.39
C LYS A 152 6.05 -34.51 -5.08
N THR A 153 7.23 -34.87 -4.59
CA THR A 153 8.52 -34.38 -5.10
C THR A 153 9.19 -35.36 -6.06
N ASP A 154 8.68 -36.57 -6.16
CA ASP A 154 9.23 -37.70 -6.90
C ASP A 154 8.15 -38.34 -7.80
N GLY A 155 8.18 -37.96 -9.08
CA GLY A 155 7.31 -38.55 -10.11
C GLY A 155 5.84 -38.12 -10.05
N GLU A 156 4.98 -38.91 -10.69
CA GLU A 156 3.55 -38.61 -10.86
C GLU A 156 2.68 -39.26 -9.78
N TRP A 157 1.57 -38.61 -9.43
CA TRP A 157 0.55 -39.23 -8.57
C TRP A 157 -0.19 -40.35 -9.29
N SER A 158 -0.36 -41.50 -8.64
CA SER A 158 -1.44 -42.44 -8.99
C SER A 158 -2.79 -41.86 -8.55
N VAL A 159 -3.88 -42.33 -9.17
CA VAL A 159 -5.24 -41.90 -8.78
C VAL A 159 -5.53 -42.33 -7.33
N GLU A 160 -5.11 -43.53 -6.95
CA GLU A 160 -5.27 -44.09 -5.61
C GLU A 160 -4.48 -43.31 -4.56
N GLU A 161 -3.20 -43.02 -4.84
CA GLU A 161 -2.36 -42.22 -3.95
C GLU A 161 -2.96 -40.82 -3.73
N LEU A 162 -3.41 -40.17 -4.81
CA LEU A 162 -3.94 -38.82 -4.73
C LEU A 162 -5.29 -38.77 -4.01
N ASN A 163 -6.16 -39.77 -4.26
CA ASN A 163 -7.39 -39.92 -3.48
C ASN A 163 -7.10 -40.11 -2.00
N GLN A 164 -6.10 -40.91 -1.63
CA GLN A 164 -5.73 -41.10 -0.23
C GLN A 164 -5.17 -39.81 0.39
N ALA A 165 -4.31 -39.08 -0.33
CA ALA A 165 -3.77 -37.80 0.15
C ALA A 165 -4.86 -36.75 0.39
N ILE A 166 -5.90 -36.70 -0.46
CA ILE A 166 -7.08 -35.83 -0.26
C ILE A 166 -7.80 -36.17 1.06
N ILE A 167 -7.92 -37.45 1.39
CA ILE A 167 -8.56 -37.92 2.63
C ILE A 167 -7.67 -37.60 3.83
N ASP A 168 -6.37 -37.86 3.74
CA ASP A 168 -5.40 -37.65 4.82
C ASP A 168 -5.29 -36.15 5.18
N ASP A 169 -5.39 -35.26 4.19
CA ASP A 169 -5.47 -33.80 4.38
C ASP A 169 -6.85 -33.33 4.88
N ASN A 170 -7.79 -34.26 5.15
CA ASN A 170 -9.15 -34.00 5.62
C ASN A 170 -9.97 -33.07 4.72
N ILE A 171 -9.64 -33.02 3.43
CA ILE A 171 -10.36 -32.21 2.45
C ILE A 171 -11.80 -32.70 2.39
N ASP A 172 -12.00 -33.97 2.06
CA ASP A 172 -13.29 -34.65 2.10
C ASP A 172 -13.12 -36.11 2.55
N VAL A 173 -14.23 -36.78 2.86
CA VAL A 173 -14.21 -38.21 3.19
C VAL A 173 -14.01 -39.07 1.95
N ALA A 174 -13.69 -40.35 2.15
CA ALA A 174 -13.52 -41.31 1.06
C ALA A 174 -14.72 -41.32 0.09
N GLY A 175 -14.43 -41.19 -1.21
CA GLY A 175 -15.45 -41.12 -2.26
C GLY A 175 -16.11 -39.74 -2.45
N GLY A 176 -15.81 -38.76 -1.58
CA GLY A 176 -16.36 -37.40 -1.69
C GLY A 176 -15.77 -36.59 -2.85
N ILE A 177 -14.52 -36.84 -3.21
CA ILE A 177 -13.88 -36.30 -4.41
C ILE A 177 -13.38 -37.47 -5.25
N GLU A 178 -13.81 -37.54 -6.50
CA GLU A 178 -13.29 -38.48 -7.49
C GLU A 178 -12.18 -37.82 -8.30
N VAL A 179 -11.06 -38.52 -8.47
CA VAL A 179 -9.93 -38.06 -9.29
C VAL A 179 -9.84 -38.87 -10.57
N ALA A 180 -9.76 -38.18 -11.70
CA ALA A 180 -9.36 -38.75 -12.98
C ALA A 180 -8.00 -38.18 -13.39
N LYS A 181 -7.21 -38.99 -14.10
CA LYS A 181 -5.87 -38.63 -14.58
C LYS A 181 -5.78 -38.85 -16.09
N ALA A 182 -5.20 -37.88 -16.80
CA ALA A 182 -4.92 -37.97 -18.23
C ALA A 182 -3.52 -37.43 -18.54
N LYS A 183 -2.76 -38.14 -19.38
CA LYS A 183 -1.51 -37.63 -19.95
C LYS A 183 -1.86 -36.71 -21.12
N LEU A 184 -1.24 -35.53 -21.14
CA LEU A 184 -1.28 -34.61 -22.27
C LEU A 184 -0.06 -34.85 -23.16
N GLU A 185 -0.07 -34.25 -24.35
CA GLU A 185 1.09 -34.28 -25.24
C GLU A 185 2.32 -33.72 -24.51
N PRO A 186 3.44 -34.47 -24.48
CA PRO A 186 4.65 -34.00 -23.84
C PRO A 186 5.25 -32.84 -24.62
N ILE A 187 6.04 -32.02 -23.92
CA ILE A 187 6.89 -31.01 -24.55
C ILE A 187 8.29 -31.58 -24.53
N GLU A 188 8.91 -31.72 -25.70
CA GLU A 188 10.20 -32.42 -25.81
C GLU A 188 11.16 -31.75 -26.79
N ASN A 189 12.44 -32.03 -26.58
CA ASN A 189 13.53 -31.81 -27.53
C ASN A 189 14.39 -33.08 -27.61
N GLU A 190 15.59 -33.00 -28.20
CA GLU A 190 16.46 -34.18 -28.38
C GLU A 190 16.97 -34.80 -27.06
N THR A 191 16.99 -34.05 -25.96
CA THR A 191 17.62 -34.45 -24.68
C THR A 191 16.64 -34.52 -23.51
N ILE A 192 15.53 -33.78 -23.54
CA ILE A 192 14.59 -33.65 -22.42
C ILE A 192 13.16 -33.84 -22.90
N THR A 193 12.38 -34.58 -22.12
CA THR A 193 10.92 -34.65 -22.23
C THR A 193 10.27 -34.16 -20.93
N VAL A 194 9.39 -33.15 -21.06
CA VAL A 194 8.49 -32.65 -20.02
C VAL A 194 7.12 -33.29 -20.21
N ASN A 195 6.80 -34.25 -19.35
CA ASN A 195 5.49 -34.89 -19.32
C ASN A 195 4.46 -33.96 -18.66
N GLN A 196 3.34 -33.74 -19.33
CA GLN A 196 2.23 -32.96 -18.79
C GLN A 196 1.10 -33.90 -18.36
N ILE A 197 0.67 -33.76 -17.11
CA ILE A 197 -0.37 -34.62 -16.53
C ILE A 197 -1.49 -33.75 -16.02
N LYS A 198 -2.70 -34.02 -16.52
CA LYS A 198 -3.93 -33.39 -16.09
C LYS A 198 -4.64 -34.28 -15.06
N TYR A 199 -4.96 -33.70 -13.92
CA TYR A 199 -5.83 -34.28 -12.91
C TYR A 199 -7.16 -33.53 -12.90
N THR A 200 -8.26 -34.27 -13.03
CA THR A 200 -9.61 -33.75 -12.95
C THR A 200 -10.22 -34.20 -11.62
N PHE A 201 -10.49 -33.26 -10.73
CA PHE A 201 -11.11 -33.49 -9.43
C PHE A 201 -12.59 -33.19 -9.55
N THR A 202 -13.44 -34.17 -9.25
CA THR A 202 -14.90 -34.06 -9.32
C THR A 202 -15.49 -34.24 -7.94
N GLY A 203 -16.05 -33.18 -7.38
CA GLY A 203 -16.79 -33.25 -6.12
C GLY A 203 -18.09 -34.03 -6.31
N LYS A 204 -18.33 -35.01 -5.44
CA LYS A 204 -19.53 -35.87 -5.44
C LYS A 204 -20.58 -35.47 -4.42
N GLY A 205 -20.38 -34.32 -3.78
CA GLY A 205 -21.34 -33.62 -2.95
C GLY A 205 -22.70 -33.56 -3.59
N GLU A 206 -23.66 -34.16 -2.90
CA GLU A 206 -25.08 -34.06 -3.22
C GLU A 206 -25.85 -33.81 -1.93
N VAL A 207 -27.06 -33.32 -2.08
CA VAL A 207 -27.98 -32.97 -1.00
C VAL A 207 -28.22 -34.14 -0.01
N ASN A 208 -28.15 -35.38 -0.49
CA ASN A 208 -28.46 -36.60 0.25
C ASN A 208 -27.22 -37.37 0.74
N ASN A 209 -26.02 -36.81 0.61
CA ASN A 209 -24.80 -37.40 1.15
C ASN A 209 -24.06 -36.41 2.07
N ASN A 210 -23.03 -36.91 2.72
CA ASN A 210 -22.22 -36.15 3.68
C ASN A 210 -20.94 -35.56 3.04
N TYR A 211 -20.82 -35.58 1.70
CA TYR A 211 -19.66 -35.04 1.01
C TYR A 211 -19.75 -33.52 0.92
N LYS A 212 -18.60 -32.84 0.96
CA LYS A 212 -18.53 -31.39 1.14
C LYS A 212 -18.57 -30.62 -0.17
N TYR A 213 -18.04 -31.18 -1.26
CA TYR A 213 -17.81 -30.45 -2.51
C TYR A 213 -18.54 -31.02 -3.71
N ASN A 214 -19.05 -30.15 -4.58
CA ASN A 214 -19.64 -30.49 -5.88
C ASN A 214 -18.86 -29.83 -7.04
N GLY A 215 -19.24 -30.12 -8.28
CA GLY A 215 -18.58 -29.55 -9.47
C GLY A 215 -17.25 -30.24 -9.83
N SER A 216 -16.49 -29.63 -10.73
CA SER A 216 -15.23 -30.21 -11.23
C SER A 216 -14.17 -29.14 -11.49
N ILE A 217 -12.91 -29.47 -11.22
CA ILE A 217 -11.75 -28.61 -11.53
C ILE A 217 -10.62 -29.44 -12.14
N GLU A 218 -9.89 -28.85 -13.09
CA GLU A 218 -8.73 -29.46 -13.73
C GLU A 218 -7.44 -28.75 -13.32
N LEU A 219 -6.43 -29.53 -12.90
CA LEU A 219 -5.09 -29.05 -12.57
C LEU A 219 -4.06 -29.80 -13.41
N VAL A 220 -3.05 -29.09 -13.91
CA VAL A 220 -1.98 -29.65 -14.74
C VAL A 220 -0.66 -29.56 -13.99
N THR A 221 0.08 -30.66 -13.98
CA THR A 221 1.45 -30.76 -13.46
C THR A 221 2.40 -31.06 -14.60
N SER A 222 3.63 -30.55 -14.49
CA SER A 222 4.70 -30.79 -15.46
C SER A 222 5.84 -31.50 -14.74
N ILE A 223 6.27 -32.64 -15.29
CA ILE A 223 7.27 -33.51 -14.70
C ILE A 223 8.34 -33.77 -15.75
N ILE A 224 9.60 -33.54 -15.38
CA ILE A 224 10.73 -33.86 -16.25
C ILE A 224 11.02 -35.34 -16.10
N SER A 225 11.19 -36.03 -17.24
CA SER A 225 11.41 -37.48 -17.29
C SER A 225 12.83 -37.93 -16.97
N ASP A 226 13.80 -37.02 -17.04
CA ASP A 226 15.21 -37.31 -16.81
C ASP A 226 15.65 -36.92 -15.40
N ASP A 227 15.70 -37.91 -14.51
CA ASP A 227 16.18 -37.77 -13.13
C ASP A 227 17.71 -37.51 -13.04
N SER A 228 18.44 -37.56 -14.15
CA SER A 228 19.90 -37.36 -14.19
C SER A 228 20.34 -35.90 -14.40
N LEU A 229 19.40 -34.98 -14.62
CA LEU A 229 19.68 -33.55 -14.80
C LEU A 229 20.32 -32.95 -13.55
N ALA A 230 21.50 -32.36 -13.72
CA ALA A 230 22.21 -31.69 -12.64
C ALA A 230 21.38 -30.55 -12.02
N ASP A 231 21.51 -30.34 -10.70
CA ASP A 231 20.73 -29.36 -9.93
C ASP A 231 20.82 -27.93 -10.48
N ASN A 232 21.96 -27.55 -11.06
CA ASN A 232 22.21 -26.23 -11.63
C ASN A 232 21.53 -26.01 -13.00
N ILE A 233 21.00 -27.06 -13.63
CA ILE A 233 20.34 -26.94 -14.93
C ILE A 233 18.91 -26.41 -14.74
N THR A 234 18.60 -25.34 -15.45
CA THR A 234 17.25 -24.80 -15.60
C THR A 234 16.65 -25.30 -16.90
N VAL A 235 15.43 -25.84 -16.83
CA VAL A 235 14.66 -26.28 -18.00
C VAL A 235 13.53 -25.28 -18.22
N TYR A 236 13.44 -24.72 -19.43
CA TYR A 236 12.49 -23.66 -19.74
C TYR A 236 11.98 -23.72 -21.17
N GLN A 237 10.84 -23.08 -21.42
CA GLN A 237 10.34 -22.82 -22.76
C GLN A 237 10.62 -21.37 -23.15
N ASP A 238 11.13 -21.15 -24.36
CA ASP A 238 11.29 -19.82 -24.92
C ASP A 238 9.97 -19.27 -25.51
N LYS A 239 9.99 -17.99 -25.91
CA LYS A 239 8.85 -17.33 -26.57
C LYS A 239 8.37 -17.97 -27.88
N ASN A 240 9.17 -18.83 -28.50
CA ASN A 240 8.84 -19.53 -29.74
C ASN A 240 8.25 -20.93 -29.47
N GLY A 241 8.17 -21.34 -28.20
CA GLY A 241 7.69 -22.65 -27.80
C GLY A 241 8.77 -23.72 -27.73
N ASN A 242 10.05 -23.38 -27.94
CA ASN A 242 11.14 -24.35 -27.89
C ASN A 242 11.48 -24.71 -26.45
N LEU A 243 11.60 -26.00 -26.16
CA LEU A 243 12.13 -26.50 -24.90
C LEU A 243 13.65 -26.44 -24.90
N LEU A 244 14.23 -25.78 -23.90
CA LEU A 244 15.66 -25.52 -23.77
C LEU A 244 16.13 -25.81 -22.35
N GLU A 245 17.44 -26.07 -22.24
CA GLU A 245 18.16 -26.23 -20.98
C GLU A 245 19.36 -25.31 -20.91
N THR A 246 19.71 -24.86 -19.70
CA THR A 246 20.89 -24.03 -19.50
C THR A 246 21.39 -24.13 -18.06
N ASP A 247 22.70 -24.01 -17.86
CA ASP A 247 23.34 -23.83 -16.56
C ASP A 247 23.57 -22.35 -16.21
N LEU A 248 23.19 -21.43 -17.11
CA LEU A 248 23.26 -20.00 -16.87
C LEU A 248 22.29 -19.62 -15.76
N MET A 249 22.75 -18.75 -14.86
CA MET A 249 21.93 -18.21 -13.76
C MET A 249 21.32 -16.86 -14.12
N ASP A 250 21.93 -16.10 -15.03
CA ASP A 250 21.41 -14.79 -15.44
C ASP A 250 20.53 -14.90 -16.69
N PHE A 251 19.23 -14.66 -16.51
CA PHE A 251 18.24 -14.72 -17.58
C PHE A 251 18.04 -13.37 -18.28
N SER A 252 18.89 -12.36 -18.01
CA SER A 252 18.78 -11.02 -18.60
C SER A 252 18.68 -10.99 -20.12
N ASN A 253 19.30 -11.96 -20.80
CA ASN A 253 19.36 -12.08 -22.26
C ASN A 253 18.58 -13.29 -22.80
N LEU A 254 17.85 -14.01 -21.93
CA LEU A 254 17.06 -15.18 -22.31
C LEU A 254 15.58 -14.79 -22.41
N ASN A 255 14.90 -15.28 -23.45
CA ASN A 255 13.46 -15.03 -23.66
C ASN A 255 12.61 -16.17 -23.08
N ALA A 256 12.89 -16.57 -21.83
CA ALA A 256 12.14 -17.62 -21.15
C ALA A 256 10.71 -17.15 -20.84
N VAL A 257 9.72 -18.00 -21.10
CA VAL A 257 8.29 -17.73 -20.87
C VAL A 257 7.72 -18.67 -19.83
N GLU A 258 8.15 -19.93 -19.80
CA GLU A 258 7.75 -20.91 -18.80
C GLU A 258 9.00 -21.59 -18.24
N ILE A 259 9.10 -21.75 -16.92
CA ILE A 259 10.15 -22.53 -16.27
C ILE A 259 9.54 -23.85 -15.79
N TYR A 260 10.19 -24.97 -16.10
CA TYR A 260 9.79 -26.31 -15.68
C TYR A 260 10.68 -26.87 -14.57
N LYS A 261 11.95 -26.48 -14.53
CA LYS A 261 12.87 -26.74 -13.42
C LYS A 261 13.72 -25.52 -13.17
N ILE A 262 13.78 -25.11 -11.90
CA ILE A 262 14.61 -23.99 -11.45
C ILE A 262 16.00 -24.55 -11.13
N GLY A 263 17.02 -24.08 -11.84
CA GLY A 263 18.41 -24.44 -11.56
C GLY A 263 18.95 -23.69 -10.35
N PHE A 264 19.67 -24.38 -9.48
CA PHE A 264 20.28 -23.80 -8.28
C PHE A 264 21.69 -24.34 -8.02
N LYS A 265 22.46 -23.62 -7.21
CA LYS A 265 23.82 -24.00 -6.81
C LYS A 265 23.84 -24.54 -5.38
N THR A 266 24.95 -25.19 -5.03
CA THR A 266 25.18 -25.74 -3.69
C THR A 266 25.22 -24.70 -2.59
N ASP A 267 25.44 -23.42 -2.92
CA ASP A 267 25.38 -22.30 -1.98
C ASP A 267 23.95 -21.76 -1.75
N GLY A 268 22.94 -22.32 -2.43
CA GLY A 268 21.54 -21.90 -2.35
C GLY A 268 21.17 -20.72 -3.26
N SER A 269 22.09 -20.22 -4.09
CA SER A 269 21.77 -19.26 -5.14
C SER A 269 21.07 -19.94 -6.32
N THR A 270 20.30 -19.17 -7.07
CA THR A 270 19.43 -19.65 -8.16
C THR A 270 19.42 -18.63 -9.31
N ILE A 271 18.71 -18.98 -10.39
CA ILE A 271 18.45 -18.11 -11.52
C ILE A 271 17.87 -16.75 -11.12
N HIS A 272 18.17 -15.71 -11.91
CA HIS A 272 17.73 -14.34 -11.66
C HIS A 272 17.49 -13.55 -12.95
N HIS A 273 16.85 -12.38 -12.85
CA HIS A 273 16.40 -11.53 -13.97
C HIS A 273 15.36 -12.20 -14.91
N LEU A 274 14.36 -12.90 -14.35
CA LEU A 274 13.26 -13.48 -15.12
C LEU A 274 12.26 -12.41 -15.60
N LYS A 275 12.55 -11.79 -16.75
CA LYS A 275 11.80 -10.63 -17.26
C LYS A 275 10.42 -10.96 -17.85
N THR A 276 10.30 -12.12 -18.50
CA THR A 276 9.13 -12.49 -19.33
C THR A 276 8.42 -13.77 -18.88
N VAL A 277 8.82 -14.34 -17.75
CA VAL A 277 8.35 -15.66 -17.27
C VAL A 277 6.95 -15.58 -16.70
N LYS A 278 5.99 -16.19 -17.40
CA LYS A 278 4.56 -16.22 -17.05
C LYS A 278 4.20 -17.33 -16.07
N SER A 279 4.94 -18.44 -16.09
CA SER A 279 4.68 -19.59 -15.26
C SER A 279 5.97 -20.19 -14.72
N LEU A 280 5.91 -20.61 -13.46
CA LEU A 280 6.98 -21.30 -12.75
C LEU A 280 6.50 -22.69 -12.31
N PRO A 281 7.43 -23.58 -11.93
CA PRO A 281 7.08 -24.77 -11.19
C PRO A 281 6.41 -24.36 -9.87
N ASN A 282 5.41 -25.12 -9.45
CA ASN A 282 4.71 -24.85 -8.19
C ASN A 282 5.57 -25.14 -6.95
N ILE A 283 6.67 -25.88 -7.10
CA ILE A 283 7.60 -26.21 -6.03
C ILE A 283 8.86 -25.38 -6.22
N LEU A 284 9.25 -24.66 -5.15
CA LEU A 284 10.57 -24.05 -5.04
C LEU A 284 11.52 -25.08 -4.41
N PRO A 285 12.65 -25.42 -5.05
CA PRO A 285 13.64 -26.32 -4.45
C PRO A 285 14.08 -25.85 -3.06
N LYS A 286 13.99 -26.74 -2.06
CA LYS A 286 14.25 -26.41 -0.65
C LYS A 286 15.68 -25.95 -0.37
N GLN A 287 16.61 -26.28 -1.26
CA GLN A 287 18.02 -25.90 -1.21
C GLN A 287 18.23 -24.41 -1.53
N ILE A 288 17.28 -23.77 -2.21
CA ILE A 288 17.36 -22.34 -2.52
C ILE A 288 17.17 -21.55 -1.23
N THR A 289 18.08 -20.63 -0.99
CA THR A 289 18.08 -19.73 0.18
C THR A 289 18.04 -18.25 -0.23
N SER A 290 18.15 -17.96 -1.53
CA SER A 290 18.17 -16.59 -2.04
C SER A 290 17.26 -16.45 -3.25
N LEU A 291 16.35 -15.47 -3.21
CA LEU A 291 15.56 -15.00 -4.35
C LEU A 291 16.09 -13.65 -4.85
N LYS A 292 17.38 -13.39 -4.64
CA LYS A 292 18.01 -12.14 -5.06
C LYS A 292 17.83 -11.93 -6.56
N ASP A 293 17.34 -10.74 -6.94
CA ASP A 293 17.11 -10.32 -8.34
C ASP A 293 16.19 -11.25 -9.17
N PHE A 294 15.46 -12.19 -8.54
CA PHE A 294 14.80 -13.29 -9.24
C PHE A 294 13.87 -12.82 -10.38
N PHE A 295 13.03 -11.82 -10.10
CA PHE A 295 12.11 -11.18 -11.06
C PHE A 295 12.47 -9.72 -11.35
N ALA A 296 13.74 -9.34 -11.18
CA ALA A 296 14.17 -7.98 -11.45
C ALA A 296 13.88 -7.59 -12.92
N ASN A 297 13.21 -6.44 -13.08
CA ASN A 297 12.72 -5.87 -14.33
C ASN A 297 11.66 -6.73 -15.06
N SER A 298 10.91 -7.55 -14.32
CA SER A 298 9.77 -8.30 -14.89
C SER A 298 8.70 -7.37 -15.46
N SER A 299 8.20 -7.70 -16.65
CA SER A 299 7.14 -6.94 -17.32
C SER A 299 5.75 -7.50 -17.07
N LEU A 300 5.58 -8.41 -16.11
CA LEU A 300 4.33 -9.13 -15.86
C LEU A 300 3.64 -8.65 -14.59
N ASN A 301 2.31 -8.67 -14.62
CA ASN A 301 1.49 -8.30 -13.47
C ASN A 301 1.30 -9.42 -12.44
N SER A 302 1.41 -10.66 -12.90
CA SER A 302 1.21 -11.87 -12.11
C SER A 302 2.02 -12.98 -12.74
N ILE A 303 2.47 -13.92 -11.91
CA ILE A 303 3.29 -15.06 -12.32
C ILE A 303 2.63 -16.31 -11.76
N LYS A 304 2.20 -17.22 -12.64
CA LYS A 304 1.52 -18.45 -12.23
C LYS A 304 2.50 -19.35 -11.45
N GLY A 305 2.04 -19.87 -10.30
CA GLY A 305 2.78 -20.80 -9.45
C GLY A 305 3.52 -20.15 -8.28
N ILE A 306 3.81 -18.86 -8.33
CA ILE A 306 4.61 -18.15 -7.31
C ILE A 306 3.98 -18.16 -5.91
N SER A 307 2.64 -18.16 -5.84
CA SER A 307 1.88 -18.16 -4.59
C SER A 307 1.94 -19.49 -3.83
N ASN A 308 2.40 -20.56 -4.49
CA ASN A 308 2.47 -21.92 -3.93
C ASN A 308 3.84 -22.25 -3.34
N TRP A 309 4.81 -21.34 -3.47
CA TRP A 309 6.17 -21.58 -3.01
C TRP A 309 6.26 -21.59 -1.49
N ASP A 310 6.89 -22.64 -0.96
CA ASP A 310 7.41 -22.66 0.40
C ASP A 310 8.71 -21.83 0.45
N THR A 311 8.62 -20.61 0.97
CA THR A 311 9.76 -19.69 1.10
C THR A 311 10.44 -19.77 2.48
N SER A 312 10.12 -20.77 3.31
CA SER A 312 10.62 -20.89 4.69
C SER A 312 12.15 -21.07 4.82
N ASN A 313 12.85 -21.35 3.71
CA ASN A 313 14.31 -21.43 3.65
C ASN A 313 14.98 -20.16 3.09
N ILE A 314 14.21 -19.20 2.60
CA ILE A 314 14.76 -17.97 2.01
C ILE A 314 15.30 -17.05 3.10
N THR A 315 16.57 -16.67 2.95
CA THR A 315 17.27 -15.71 3.82
C THR A 315 17.52 -14.36 3.13
N ASN A 316 17.43 -14.30 1.80
CA ASN A 316 17.73 -13.11 1.00
C ASN A 316 16.65 -12.87 -0.06
N MET A 317 15.95 -11.73 0.03
CA MET A 317 14.95 -11.24 -0.94
C MET A 317 15.37 -9.89 -1.56
N GLN A 318 16.68 -9.60 -1.56
CA GLN A 318 17.21 -8.38 -2.16
C GLN A 318 16.77 -8.26 -3.61
N ALA A 319 16.14 -7.14 -3.97
CA ALA A 319 15.78 -6.80 -5.34
C ALA A 319 14.91 -7.84 -6.09
N THR A 320 14.21 -8.74 -5.37
CA THR A 320 13.41 -9.82 -6.00
C THR A 320 12.44 -9.30 -7.08
N PHE A 321 11.81 -8.14 -6.88
CA PHE A 321 10.91 -7.49 -7.84
C PHE A 321 11.41 -6.08 -8.25
N ASN A 322 12.71 -5.82 -8.13
CA ASN A 322 13.29 -4.52 -8.48
C ASN A 322 13.03 -4.17 -9.95
N GLY A 323 12.34 -3.06 -10.21
CA GLY A 323 11.96 -2.60 -11.54
C GLY A 323 10.80 -3.37 -12.17
N ALA A 324 10.13 -4.26 -11.43
CA ALA A 324 8.99 -5.03 -11.92
C ALA A 324 7.71 -4.18 -11.94
N LYS A 325 7.69 -3.13 -12.78
CA LYS A 325 6.71 -2.02 -12.75
C LYS A 325 5.22 -2.38 -12.70
N LEU A 326 4.85 -3.59 -13.11
CA LEU A 326 3.47 -4.04 -13.21
C LEU A 326 3.10 -5.10 -12.18
N PHE A 327 4.05 -5.63 -11.41
CA PHE A 327 3.82 -6.78 -10.55
C PHE A 327 2.84 -6.45 -9.42
N ASN A 328 1.83 -7.32 -9.26
CA ASN A 328 0.86 -7.26 -8.18
C ASN A 328 0.31 -8.66 -7.86
N GLY A 329 1.17 -9.69 -7.99
CA GLY A 329 0.81 -11.08 -7.70
C GLY A 329 0.66 -11.34 -6.20
N ASP A 330 -0.14 -12.34 -5.84
CA ASP A 330 -0.31 -12.75 -4.44
C ASP A 330 0.94 -13.44 -3.91
N ILE A 331 1.55 -12.82 -2.90
CA ILE A 331 2.71 -13.30 -2.12
C ILE A 331 2.43 -13.24 -0.61
N SER A 332 1.15 -13.15 -0.23
CA SER A 332 0.72 -13.02 1.17
C SER A 332 1.06 -14.25 2.01
N LYS A 333 1.17 -15.42 1.36
CA LYS A 333 1.50 -16.71 1.99
C LYS A 333 2.99 -16.98 2.12
N TRP A 334 3.86 -16.11 1.60
CA TRP A 334 5.31 -16.29 1.73
C TRP A 334 5.75 -16.21 3.19
N ASP A 335 6.45 -17.25 3.63
CA ASP A 335 7.17 -17.25 4.90
C ASP A 335 8.45 -16.42 4.75
N THR A 336 8.51 -15.32 5.49
CA THR A 336 9.65 -14.39 5.54
C THR A 336 10.47 -14.51 6.82
N SER A 337 10.16 -15.48 7.68
CA SER A 337 10.72 -15.60 9.03
C SER A 337 12.23 -15.75 9.11
N LYS A 338 12.91 -16.21 8.05
CA LYS A 338 14.38 -16.30 7.97
C LYS A 338 15.04 -15.19 7.16
N VAL A 339 14.25 -14.31 6.55
CA VAL A 339 14.77 -13.26 5.65
C VAL A 339 15.53 -12.21 6.46
N THR A 340 16.73 -11.89 5.99
CA THR A 340 17.64 -10.91 6.62
C THR A 340 17.85 -9.66 5.77
N ASP A 341 17.63 -9.74 4.46
CA ASP A 341 17.78 -8.64 3.50
C ASP A 341 16.54 -8.56 2.59
N MET A 342 15.84 -7.42 2.65
CA MET A 342 14.72 -7.05 1.78
C MET A 342 15.02 -5.77 0.98
N SER A 343 16.28 -5.35 0.93
CA SER A 343 16.67 -4.13 0.24
C SER A 343 16.28 -4.18 -1.22
N TRP A 344 15.77 -3.07 -1.75
CA TRP A 344 15.36 -2.93 -3.14
C TRP A 344 14.23 -3.87 -3.61
N MET A 345 13.59 -4.65 -2.72
CA MET A 345 12.68 -5.74 -3.12
C MET A 345 11.59 -5.29 -4.08
N PHE A 346 10.95 -4.14 -3.85
CA PHE A 346 9.93 -3.52 -4.70
C PHE A 346 10.37 -2.16 -5.24
N ASN A 347 11.68 -1.91 -5.32
CA ASN A 347 12.17 -0.65 -5.88
C ASN A 347 11.68 -0.48 -7.32
N SER A 348 11.10 0.67 -7.64
CA SER A 348 10.54 1.00 -8.94
C SER A 348 9.47 0.02 -9.44
N ASP A 349 8.81 -0.70 -8.53
CA ASP A 349 7.57 -1.41 -8.79
C ASP A 349 6.39 -0.45 -8.60
N PHE A 350 5.90 0.11 -9.70
CA PHE A 350 4.88 1.15 -9.63
C PHE A 350 3.53 0.61 -9.16
N SER A 351 3.22 -0.67 -9.40
CA SER A 351 1.86 -1.22 -9.31
C SER A 351 1.59 -2.04 -8.04
N PHE A 352 2.63 -2.43 -7.32
CA PHE A 352 2.48 -3.30 -6.16
C PHE A 352 1.62 -2.68 -5.05
N SER A 353 0.57 -3.41 -4.67
CA SER A 353 -0.39 -3.09 -3.62
C SER A 353 -0.84 -4.34 -2.85
N GLY A 354 -0.10 -5.44 -2.98
CA GLY A 354 -0.41 -6.72 -2.36
C GLY A 354 -0.37 -6.67 -0.83
N ASP A 355 -1.12 -7.58 -0.18
CA ASP A 355 -1.12 -7.72 1.28
C ASP A 355 0.15 -8.43 1.75
N ILE A 356 0.94 -7.71 2.54
CA ILE A 356 2.17 -8.19 3.20
C ILE A 356 2.13 -7.94 4.72
N SER A 357 0.93 -7.71 5.28
CA SER A 357 0.73 -7.39 6.69
C SER A 357 1.16 -8.53 7.63
N LYS A 358 1.09 -9.78 7.15
CA LYS A 358 1.41 -11.00 7.91
C LYS A 358 2.87 -11.44 7.81
N TRP A 359 3.70 -10.71 7.08
CA TRP A 359 5.11 -11.07 6.94
C TRP A 359 5.86 -10.94 8.27
N ASN A 360 6.70 -11.93 8.57
CA ASN A 360 7.57 -11.91 9.74
C ASN A 360 8.89 -11.23 9.39
N THR A 361 9.02 -9.95 9.76
CA THR A 361 10.22 -9.13 9.50
C THR A 361 11.23 -9.16 10.65
N SER A 362 11.04 -10.00 11.67
CA SER A 362 11.85 -9.95 12.90
C SER A 362 13.34 -10.23 12.70
N ASN A 363 13.76 -10.91 11.63
CA ASN A 363 15.16 -11.17 11.30
C ASN A 363 15.75 -10.20 10.27
N VAL A 364 14.94 -9.28 9.72
CA VAL A 364 15.37 -8.36 8.68
C VAL A 364 16.30 -7.30 9.27
N THR A 365 17.45 -7.13 8.65
CA THR A 365 18.48 -6.15 9.06
C THR A 365 18.62 -5.00 8.06
N ASN A 366 18.20 -5.20 6.81
CA ASN A 366 18.28 -4.21 5.74
C ASN A 366 16.95 -4.08 4.98
N MET A 367 16.35 -2.88 5.02
CA MET A 367 15.13 -2.51 4.28
C MET A 367 15.38 -1.32 3.34
N SER A 368 16.65 -0.98 3.06
CA SER A 368 16.98 0.18 2.23
C SER A 368 16.34 0.08 0.84
N ALA A 369 15.74 1.16 0.38
CA ALA A 369 15.07 1.25 -0.93
C ALA A 369 13.97 0.21 -1.18
N MET A 370 13.44 -0.49 -0.15
CA MET A 370 12.49 -1.58 -0.35
C MET A 370 11.26 -1.15 -1.17
N PHE A 371 10.75 0.06 -0.95
CA PHE A 371 9.60 0.66 -1.66
C PHE A 371 9.97 1.97 -2.37
N GLN A 372 11.25 2.16 -2.71
CA GLN A 372 11.66 3.35 -3.45
C GLN A 372 10.92 3.40 -4.79
N ASN A 373 10.28 4.52 -5.10
CA ASN A 373 9.43 4.74 -6.27
C ASN A 373 8.26 3.74 -6.40
N ALA A 374 7.83 3.06 -5.33
CA ALA A 374 6.65 2.20 -5.35
C ALA A 374 5.36 3.01 -5.20
N LEU A 375 4.86 3.57 -6.32
CA LEU A 375 3.87 4.65 -6.33
C LEU A 375 2.54 4.30 -5.66
N TYR A 376 2.04 3.07 -5.86
CA TYR A 376 0.75 2.62 -5.34
C TYR A 376 0.84 1.88 -3.98
N PHE A 377 2.03 1.70 -3.43
CA PHE A 377 2.16 0.98 -2.16
C PHE A 377 1.72 1.84 -0.96
N ASN A 378 0.67 1.40 -0.28
CA ASN A 378 0.19 1.97 0.98
C ASN A 378 -0.44 0.87 1.88
N GLY A 379 0.07 -0.35 1.79
CA GLY A 379 -0.42 -1.50 2.56
C GLY A 379 -0.15 -1.38 4.06
N ASP A 380 -0.88 -2.15 4.87
CA ASP A 380 -0.65 -2.19 6.32
C ASP A 380 0.65 -2.92 6.65
N ILE A 381 1.59 -2.17 7.23
CA ILE A 381 2.89 -2.64 7.73
C ILE A 381 3.10 -2.23 9.20
N SER A 382 2.02 -1.89 9.90
CA SER A 382 2.07 -1.37 11.27
C SER A 382 2.58 -2.40 12.28
N ASN A 383 2.33 -3.69 12.02
CA ASN A 383 2.73 -4.82 12.88
C ASN A 383 4.11 -5.41 12.54
N TRP A 384 4.83 -4.83 11.58
CA TRP A 384 6.18 -5.31 11.24
C TRP A 384 7.16 -5.12 12.41
N ASN A 385 7.94 -6.16 12.70
CA ASN A 385 8.98 -6.11 13.71
C ASN A 385 10.29 -5.58 13.11
N THR A 386 10.55 -4.29 13.33
CA THR A 386 11.74 -3.59 12.81
C THR A 386 12.93 -3.57 13.78
N SER A 387 12.87 -4.28 14.91
CA SER A 387 13.87 -4.19 16.00
C SER A 387 15.29 -4.64 15.64
N ASN A 388 15.46 -5.37 14.53
CA ASN A 388 16.75 -5.80 14.00
C ASN A 388 17.23 -4.97 12.81
N VAL A 389 16.41 -4.05 12.29
CA VAL A 389 16.75 -3.24 11.11
C VAL A 389 17.81 -2.21 11.48
N THR A 390 18.85 -2.13 10.65
CA THR A 390 19.97 -1.19 10.79
C THR A 390 19.95 -0.11 9.70
N ASN A 391 19.38 -0.42 8.53
CA ASN A 391 19.33 0.49 7.38
C ASN A 391 17.91 0.61 6.82
N MET A 392 17.38 1.83 6.83
CA MET A 392 16.07 2.22 6.25
C MET A 392 16.23 3.33 5.18
N SER A 393 17.45 3.58 4.69
CA SER A 393 17.70 4.66 3.74
C SER A 393 16.83 4.51 2.49
N VAL A 394 16.23 5.61 2.05
CA VAL A 394 15.39 5.72 0.85
C VAL A 394 14.24 4.71 0.76
N MET A 395 13.81 4.11 1.88
CA MET A 395 12.81 3.04 1.91
C MET A 395 11.50 3.43 1.22
N PHE A 396 11.01 4.66 1.41
CA PHE A 396 9.78 5.22 0.81
C PHE A 396 10.09 6.44 -0.07
N ASN A 397 11.31 6.53 -0.61
CA ASN A 397 11.71 7.63 -1.46
C ASN A 397 10.91 7.66 -2.78
N SER A 398 10.61 8.84 -3.31
CA SER A 398 10.04 9.03 -4.64
C SER A 398 10.69 10.21 -5.37
N SER A 399 11.31 9.94 -6.51
CA SER A 399 11.82 11.00 -7.40
C SER A 399 10.75 11.61 -8.31
N LEU A 400 9.52 11.09 -8.29
CA LEU A 400 8.41 11.53 -9.14
C LEU A 400 7.43 12.49 -8.43
N GLY A 401 7.65 12.79 -7.14
CA GLY A 401 6.79 13.68 -6.34
C GLY A 401 5.40 13.11 -5.99
N VAL A 402 5.15 11.81 -6.18
CA VAL A 402 3.84 11.17 -5.98
C VAL A 402 3.87 9.73 -5.41
N PRO A 403 4.44 9.43 -4.23
CA PRO A 403 4.09 8.19 -3.55
C PRO A 403 2.85 8.43 -2.67
N LEU A 404 1.95 7.44 -2.67
CA LEU A 404 0.78 7.45 -1.80
C LEU A 404 1.09 7.07 -0.35
N PHE A 405 2.33 6.64 -0.05
CA PHE A 405 2.65 6.08 1.25
C PHE A 405 2.41 7.09 2.38
N ASN A 406 1.43 6.75 3.22
CA ASN A 406 1.08 7.43 4.46
C ASN A 406 0.59 6.39 5.48
N GLY A 407 1.09 5.15 5.38
CA GLY A 407 0.72 4.04 6.25
C GLY A 407 1.21 4.24 7.67
N ASN A 408 0.46 3.74 8.66
CA ASN A 408 0.82 3.88 10.06
C ASN A 408 2.07 3.06 10.39
N ILE A 409 3.12 3.76 10.81
CA ILE A 409 4.40 3.18 11.25
C ILE A 409 4.81 3.70 12.65
N SER A 410 3.87 4.27 13.39
CA SER A 410 4.13 4.97 14.67
C SER A 410 4.65 4.05 15.79
N ASN A 411 4.52 2.72 15.63
CA ASN A 411 4.98 1.73 16.60
C ASN A 411 6.27 0.99 16.18
N TRP A 412 6.92 1.40 15.09
CA TRP A 412 8.15 0.77 14.64
C TRP A 412 9.30 0.94 15.63
N ASN A 413 10.03 -0.14 15.90
CA ASN A 413 11.21 -0.12 16.75
C ASN A 413 12.46 0.20 15.91
N THR A 414 12.94 1.44 15.99
CA THR A 414 14.11 1.89 15.24
C THR A 414 15.42 1.86 16.05
N THR A 415 15.45 1.21 17.23
CA THR A 415 16.58 1.33 18.17
C THR A 415 17.93 0.92 17.57
N LYS A 416 17.97 0.04 16.56
CA LYS A 416 19.21 -0.39 15.87
C LYS A 416 19.49 0.36 14.57
N VAL A 417 18.59 1.22 14.12
CA VAL A 417 18.73 1.93 12.84
C VAL A 417 19.84 2.96 12.96
N THR A 418 20.81 2.91 12.05
CA THR A 418 21.93 3.87 11.98
C THR A 418 21.80 4.82 10.80
N ASN A 419 21.03 4.46 9.78
CA ASN A 419 20.87 5.21 8.53
C ASN A 419 19.39 5.37 8.14
N MET A 420 18.91 6.63 8.14
CA MET A 420 17.57 7.04 7.72
C MET A 420 17.63 8.03 6.54
N ASN A 421 18.76 8.09 5.84
CA ASN A 421 18.97 9.02 4.73
C ASN A 421 17.86 8.88 3.68
N GLY A 422 17.16 9.97 3.38
CA GLY A 422 16.13 10.03 2.34
C GLY A 422 14.92 9.10 2.56
N MET A 423 14.68 8.58 3.77
CA MET A 423 13.65 7.55 4.03
C MET A 423 12.26 7.93 3.47
N PHE A 424 11.86 9.21 3.59
CA PHE A 424 10.60 9.76 3.09
C PHE A 424 10.80 10.88 2.06
N GLN A 425 11.96 10.93 1.39
CA GLN A 425 12.21 11.97 0.40
C GLN A 425 11.20 11.86 -0.76
N GLY A 426 10.52 12.95 -1.07
CA GLY A 426 9.47 13.04 -2.08
C GLY A 426 8.14 12.43 -1.66
N ALA A 427 8.00 12.00 -0.40
CA ALA A 427 6.75 11.48 0.14
C ALA A 427 5.74 12.60 0.45
N ALA A 428 5.20 13.21 -0.60
CA ALA A 428 4.43 14.45 -0.55
C ALA A 428 3.20 14.40 0.40
N ASN A 429 2.57 13.23 0.57
CA ASN A 429 1.39 13.04 1.44
C ASN A 429 1.72 12.48 2.83
N PHE A 430 2.98 12.13 3.09
CA PHE A 430 3.37 11.48 4.35
C PHE A 430 3.28 12.46 5.51
N ASN A 431 2.49 12.13 6.53
CA ASN A 431 2.28 12.99 7.70
C ASN A 431 1.92 12.18 8.96
N GLN A 432 2.63 11.09 9.20
CA GLN A 432 2.40 10.23 10.36
C GLN A 432 3.10 10.74 11.62
N ASP A 433 2.55 10.42 12.79
CA ASP A 433 3.21 10.60 14.09
C ASP A 433 4.39 9.63 14.21
N LEU A 434 5.60 10.18 14.36
CA LEU A 434 6.85 9.45 14.53
C LEU A 434 7.48 9.73 15.90
N SER A 435 6.67 10.13 16.89
CA SER A 435 7.14 10.45 18.22
C SER A 435 7.78 9.24 18.88
N ALA A 436 8.92 9.46 19.52
CA ALA A 436 9.55 8.43 20.32
C ALA A 436 8.66 8.14 21.54
N LYS A 437 8.12 6.91 21.62
CA LYS A 437 7.16 6.54 22.66
C LYS A 437 7.32 5.10 23.11
N LYS A 438 6.97 4.84 24.37
CA LYS A 438 6.93 3.48 24.92
C LYS A 438 5.79 2.69 24.29
N VAL A 439 6.10 1.49 23.83
CA VAL A 439 5.15 0.55 23.25
C VAL A 439 5.35 -0.82 23.91
N ASN A 440 4.24 -1.48 24.23
CA ASN A 440 4.25 -2.86 24.70
C ASN A 440 4.34 -3.78 23.49
N GLY A 441 5.45 -4.51 23.34
CA GLY A 441 5.59 -5.51 22.29
C GLY A 441 4.67 -6.72 22.50
N GLU A 442 4.42 -7.47 21.43
CA GLU A 442 3.54 -8.64 21.45
C GLU A 442 4.01 -9.74 22.42
N ASN A 443 5.32 -9.82 22.69
CA ASN A 443 5.91 -10.73 23.67
C ASN A 443 5.87 -10.18 25.12
N GLY A 444 5.17 -9.07 25.35
CA GLY A 444 5.10 -8.38 26.64
C GLY A 444 6.34 -7.54 26.98
N LYS A 445 7.34 -7.46 26.09
CA LYS A 445 8.54 -6.64 26.30
C LYS A 445 8.30 -5.22 25.81
N GLU A 446 8.47 -4.25 26.71
CA GLU A 446 8.46 -2.83 26.36
C GLU A 446 9.65 -2.48 25.46
N TYR A 447 9.41 -1.62 24.47
CA TYR A 447 10.44 -0.96 23.69
C TYR A 447 10.06 0.50 23.40
N ILE A 448 11.01 1.28 22.90
CA ILE A 448 10.78 2.65 22.45
C ILE A 448 10.57 2.61 20.94
N ALA A 449 9.35 2.85 20.49
CA ALA A 449 9.08 3.11 19.08
C ALA A 449 9.78 4.42 18.69
N TRP A 450 10.28 4.49 17.44
CA TRP A 450 11.02 5.65 16.94
C TRP A 450 12.20 6.08 17.83
N ASP A 451 12.86 5.13 18.49
CA ASP A 451 14.15 5.37 19.14
C ASP A 451 15.21 5.67 18.09
N THR A 452 15.57 6.95 17.97
CA THR A 452 16.57 7.46 17.02
C THR A 452 17.97 7.55 17.62
N SER A 453 18.19 7.04 18.84
CA SER A 453 19.45 7.23 19.57
C SER A 453 20.70 6.68 18.89
N ASN A 454 20.57 5.69 17.98
CA ASN A 454 21.70 5.16 17.20
C ASN A 454 21.81 5.71 15.78
N VAL A 455 20.91 6.61 15.36
CA VAL A 455 20.91 7.17 14.02
C VAL A 455 22.06 8.16 13.86
N THR A 456 22.83 8.00 12.78
CA THR A 456 23.97 8.88 12.46
C THR A 456 23.74 9.73 11.21
N ASN A 457 22.81 9.32 10.34
CA ASN A 457 22.49 10.01 9.08
C ASN A 457 20.97 10.17 8.92
N MET A 458 20.51 11.42 8.94
CA MET A 458 19.13 11.85 8.68
C MET A 458 19.04 12.80 7.47
N GLY A 459 20.12 12.90 6.68
CA GLY A 459 20.14 13.77 5.51
C GLY A 459 19.01 13.41 4.56
N TRP A 460 18.38 14.42 3.96
CA TRP A 460 17.28 14.26 2.99
C TRP A 460 16.02 13.57 3.52
N MET A 461 15.91 13.23 4.82
CA MET A 461 14.87 12.33 5.35
C MET A 461 13.44 12.71 4.94
N PHE A 462 13.10 14.01 4.95
CA PHE A 462 11.81 14.58 4.58
C PHE A 462 11.92 15.58 3.41
N ASN A 463 12.98 15.49 2.62
CA ASN A 463 13.17 16.36 1.46
C ASN A 463 12.00 16.21 0.48
N TYR A 464 11.32 17.29 0.08
CA TYR A 464 10.09 17.28 -0.73
C TYR A 464 8.90 16.52 -0.12
N ALA A 465 8.91 16.20 1.19
CA ALA A 465 7.73 15.68 1.89
C ALA A 465 6.78 16.84 2.26
N SER A 466 6.12 17.40 1.24
CA SER A 466 5.42 18.69 1.33
C SER A 466 4.36 18.80 2.43
N SER A 467 3.69 17.70 2.78
CA SER A 467 2.65 17.68 3.84
C SER A 467 3.17 17.31 5.22
N PHE A 468 4.45 16.95 5.36
CA PHE A 468 4.97 16.41 6.61
C PHE A 468 5.01 17.47 7.72
N ASN A 469 4.33 17.17 8.83
CA ASN A 469 4.36 17.94 10.07
C ASN A 469 4.08 17.03 11.29
N GLY A 470 4.45 15.74 11.18
CA GLY A 470 4.28 14.76 12.25
C GLY A 470 5.17 15.06 13.47
N ASP A 471 4.77 14.59 14.64
CA ASP A 471 5.56 14.81 15.86
C ASP A 471 6.88 14.03 15.81
N ILE A 472 7.98 14.76 15.99
CA ILE A 472 9.37 14.28 16.06
C ILE A 472 10.13 14.93 17.23
N SER A 473 9.39 15.54 18.16
CA SER A 473 9.94 16.35 19.26
C SER A 473 10.80 15.56 20.24
N ASN A 474 10.48 14.27 20.42
CA ASN A 474 11.15 13.37 21.36
C ASN A 474 12.30 12.56 20.74
N TRP A 475 12.74 12.89 19.52
CA TRP A 475 13.88 12.21 18.91
C TRP A 475 15.20 12.49 19.63
N ASN A 476 16.02 11.46 19.80
CA ASN A 476 17.38 11.59 20.30
C ASN A 476 18.36 11.75 19.13
N THR A 477 18.72 13.00 18.84
CA THR A 477 19.63 13.34 17.74
C THR A 477 21.10 13.42 18.12
N SER A 478 21.47 13.01 19.34
CA SER A 478 22.84 13.20 19.86
C SER A 478 23.94 12.49 19.07
N ASN A 479 23.62 11.42 18.34
CA ASN A 479 24.57 10.69 17.48
C ASN A 479 24.52 11.10 16.01
N VAL A 480 23.59 12.00 15.63
CA VAL A 480 23.40 12.41 14.24
C VAL A 480 24.55 13.31 13.80
N LYS A 481 25.14 12.99 12.64
CA LYS A 481 26.25 13.72 12.02
C LYS A 481 25.82 14.50 10.78
N ILE A 482 24.80 14.00 10.07
CA ILE A 482 24.34 14.53 8.78
C ILE A 482 22.84 14.84 8.87
N MET A 483 22.49 16.12 8.69
CA MET A 483 21.11 16.62 8.61
C MET A 483 20.85 17.46 7.34
N SER A 484 21.80 17.48 6.40
CA SER A 484 21.70 18.25 5.16
C SER A 484 20.41 17.91 4.40
N CYS A 485 19.71 18.94 3.92
CA CYS A 485 18.47 18.85 3.15
C CYS A 485 17.30 18.13 3.85
N MET A 486 17.35 17.93 5.18
CA MET A 486 16.37 17.09 5.89
C MET A 486 14.91 17.54 5.66
N PHE A 487 14.63 18.84 5.67
CA PHE A 487 13.29 19.42 5.45
C PHE A 487 13.23 20.33 4.22
N GLN A 488 14.18 20.22 3.29
CA GLN A 488 14.13 21.02 2.07
C GLN A 488 12.82 20.73 1.32
N ASN A 489 12.05 21.76 0.98
CA ASN A 489 10.73 21.71 0.34
C ASN A 489 9.66 20.92 1.13
N ALA A 490 9.84 20.75 2.44
CA ALA A 490 8.77 20.31 3.34
C ALA A 490 7.89 21.53 3.68
N LEU A 491 7.01 21.90 2.73
CA LEU A 491 6.28 23.18 2.72
C LEU A 491 5.51 23.47 4.03
N HIS A 492 4.91 22.45 4.64
CA HIS A 492 4.09 22.57 5.85
C HIS A 492 4.83 22.27 7.16
N PHE A 493 6.11 21.92 7.10
CA PHE A 493 6.84 21.52 8.29
C PHE A 493 7.04 22.70 9.25
N ASN A 494 6.58 22.54 10.49
CA ASN A 494 6.79 23.49 11.59
C ASN A 494 6.77 22.75 12.95
N GLY A 495 7.22 21.50 12.98
CA GLY A 495 7.25 20.67 14.18
C GLY A 495 8.24 21.16 15.23
N ASP A 496 8.02 20.81 16.50
CA ASP A 496 8.95 21.15 17.58
C ASP A 496 10.24 20.32 17.46
N ILE A 497 11.36 21.00 17.28
CA ILE A 497 12.72 20.45 17.19
C ILE A 497 13.68 21.19 18.15
N SER A 498 13.13 21.88 19.14
CA SER A 498 13.88 22.74 20.07
C SER A 498 14.79 21.96 21.02
N ASN A 499 14.47 20.69 21.29
CA ASN A 499 15.21 19.82 22.19
C ASN A 499 16.28 18.96 21.49
N TRP A 500 16.43 19.09 20.17
CA TRP A 500 17.42 18.31 19.43
C TRP A 500 18.85 18.67 19.83
N ASN A 501 19.69 17.64 19.97
CA ASN A 501 21.12 17.81 20.22
C ASN A 501 21.88 17.80 18.90
N THR A 502 22.26 18.97 18.42
CA THR A 502 23.00 19.14 17.16
C THR A 502 24.53 19.18 17.35
N SER A 503 25.07 18.89 18.54
CA SER A 503 26.49 19.10 18.83
C SER A 503 27.44 18.27 17.96
N ASN A 504 26.97 17.16 17.36
CA ASN A 504 27.76 16.30 16.49
C ASN A 504 27.49 16.51 14.99
N VAL A 505 26.61 17.46 14.63
CA VAL A 505 26.23 17.72 13.24
C VAL A 505 27.29 18.57 12.56
N ALA A 506 27.82 18.07 11.44
CA ALA A 506 28.86 18.76 10.67
C ALA A 506 28.29 19.69 9.57
N SER A 507 27.11 19.36 9.04
CA SER A 507 26.45 20.12 7.98
C SER A 507 24.93 20.17 8.18
N ILE A 508 24.38 21.38 8.05
CA ILE A 508 22.94 21.69 8.00
C ILE A 508 22.59 22.42 6.70
N GLU A 509 23.41 22.20 5.67
CA GLU A 509 23.19 22.69 4.30
C GLU A 509 21.75 22.42 3.84
N ALA A 510 21.09 23.45 3.32
CA ALA A 510 19.73 23.41 2.81
C ALA A 510 18.69 22.78 3.76
N MET A 511 18.93 22.71 5.07
CA MET A 511 18.07 21.97 6.00
C MET A 511 16.59 22.37 5.94
N PHE A 512 16.31 23.67 5.76
CA PHE A 512 14.95 24.23 5.67
C PHE A 512 14.69 24.99 4.36
N ASN A 513 15.49 24.74 3.32
CA ASN A 513 15.32 25.41 2.02
C ASN A 513 13.90 25.16 1.48
N GLY A 514 13.11 26.20 1.22
CA GLY A 514 11.75 26.10 0.72
C GLY A 514 10.76 25.52 1.74
N SER A 515 11.12 25.40 3.02
CA SER A 515 10.16 25.03 4.06
C SER A 515 9.35 26.27 4.48
N GLU A 516 8.38 26.62 3.64
CA GLU A 516 7.67 27.92 3.72
C GLU A 516 7.03 28.20 5.09
N SER A 517 6.51 27.17 5.76
CA SER A 517 5.84 27.29 7.06
C SER A 517 6.78 27.31 8.27
N PHE A 518 8.06 26.99 8.08
CA PHE A 518 8.97 26.75 9.19
C PHE A 518 9.30 28.03 9.97
N ASN A 519 9.03 28.03 11.27
CA ASN A 519 9.42 29.06 12.23
C ASN A 519 9.65 28.49 13.64
N GLY A 520 10.10 27.23 13.71
CA GLY A 520 10.33 26.53 14.97
C GLY A 520 11.49 27.12 15.79
N ASP A 521 11.48 26.91 17.11
CA ASP A 521 12.58 27.32 18.00
C ASP A 521 13.81 26.43 17.78
N ILE A 522 14.89 27.04 17.30
CA ILE A 522 16.21 26.43 17.11
C ILE A 522 17.31 27.22 17.85
N SER A 523 16.91 28.05 18.81
CA SER A 523 17.83 28.95 19.55
C SER A 523 18.83 28.22 20.43
N LYS A 524 18.50 26.99 20.84
CA LYS A 524 19.32 26.14 21.72
C LYS A 524 20.24 25.18 20.97
N TRP A 525 20.18 25.16 19.64
CA TRP A 525 21.03 24.29 18.85
C TRP A 525 22.50 24.64 19.04
N ASN A 526 23.32 23.60 19.21
CA ASN A 526 24.77 23.75 19.22
C ASN A 526 25.29 23.65 17.78
N THR A 527 25.74 24.77 17.24
CA THR A 527 26.27 24.88 15.87
C THR A 527 27.81 24.92 15.82
N SER A 528 28.51 24.72 16.94
CA SER A 528 29.97 24.89 17.02
C SER A 528 30.77 23.97 16.10
N ASN A 529 30.21 22.83 15.69
CA ASN A 529 30.85 21.87 14.80
C ASN A 529 30.39 21.98 13.34
N VAL A 530 29.45 22.88 13.04
CA VAL A 530 28.90 23.06 11.69
C VAL A 530 29.91 23.81 10.83
N THR A 531 30.21 23.28 9.65
CA THR A 531 31.09 23.91 8.66
C THR A 531 30.34 24.47 7.46
N ASN A 532 29.17 23.90 7.13
CA ASN A 532 28.34 24.34 6.00
C ASN A 532 26.91 24.73 6.44
N MET A 533 26.53 25.98 6.15
CA MET A 533 25.19 26.54 6.35
C MET A 533 24.59 27.07 5.03
N SER A 534 25.18 26.74 3.88
CA SER A 534 24.70 27.23 2.59
C SER A 534 23.25 26.81 2.37
N ILE A 535 22.46 27.72 1.78
CA ILE A 535 21.07 27.48 1.36
C ILE A 535 20.11 27.14 2.53
N MET A 536 20.55 27.22 3.79
CA MET A 536 19.82 26.67 4.94
C MET A 536 18.36 27.16 5.06
N PHE A 537 18.12 28.45 4.85
CA PHE A 537 16.80 29.09 4.93
C PHE A 537 16.41 29.78 3.62
N GLN A 538 17.02 29.40 2.50
CA GLN A 538 16.57 29.88 1.20
C GLN A 538 15.07 29.60 1.05
N ASP A 539 14.26 30.55 0.58
CA ASP A 539 12.81 30.40 0.41
C ASP A 539 12.02 29.99 1.68
N ALA A 540 12.60 30.10 2.88
CA ALA A 540 11.90 29.84 4.15
C ALA A 540 11.04 31.06 4.54
N LEU A 541 9.93 31.25 3.83
CA LEU A 541 9.18 32.51 3.75
C LEU A 541 8.73 33.09 5.10
N ASN A 542 8.47 32.23 6.10
CA ASN A 542 8.00 32.61 7.44
C ASN A 542 9.08 32.53 8.54
N PHE A 543 10.29 32.09 8.21
CA PHE A 543 11.33 31.88 9.21
C PHE A 543 11.80 33.21 9.82
N ASN A 544 11.68 33.30 11.15
CA ASN A 544 12.19 34.42 11.95
C ASN A 544 12.58 33.95 13.37
N GLY A 545 12.96 32.68 13.53
CA GLY A 545 13.35 32.10 14.82
C GLY A 545 14.70 32.64 15.32
N ASP A 546 14.84 32.83 16.64
CA ASP A 546 16.06 33.37 17.25
C ASP A 546 17.26 32.43 17.01
N ILE A 547 18.25 32.96 16.30
CA ILE A 547 19.55 32.32 16.03
C ILE A 547 20.72 33.16 16.54
N SER A 548 20.45 34.16 17.37
CA SER A 548 21.43 35.18 17.81
C SER A 548 22.58 34.65 18.66
N LYS A 549 22.47 33.41 19.17
CA LYS A 549 23.47 32.73 20.00
C LYS A 549 24.23 31.63 19.27
N TRP A 550 24.02 31.45 17.96
CA TRP A 550 24.70 30.41 17.20
C TRP A 550 26.21 30.66 17.12
N ASN A 551 26.98 29.59 17.35
CA ASN A 551 28.44 29.60 17.21
C ASN A 551 28.80 29.23 15.77
N THR A 552 29.16 30.24 14.96
CA THR A 552 29.53 30.06 13.55
C THR A 552 31.04 30.00 13.31
N SER A 553 31.87 29.91 14.36
CA SER A 553 33.34 30.02 14.27
C SER A 553 34.04 28.94 13.43
N ASN A 554 33.32 27.88 13.04
CA ASN A 554 33.79 26.82 12.14
C ASN A 554 33.11 26.84 10.76
N VAL A 555 32.16 27.74 10.54
CA VAL A 555 31.43 27.84 9.27
C VAL A 555 32.32 28.47 8.22
N THR A 556 32.42 27.80 7.06
CA THR A 556 33.17 28.29 5.90
C THR A 556 32.26 28.75 4.77
N ASN A 557 31.02 28.26 4.72
CA ASN A 557 30.07 28.56 3.63
C ASN A 557 28.70 28.98 4.18
N MET A 558 28.26 30.19 3.80
CA MET A 558 26.96 30.79 4.09
C MET A 558 26.24 31.26 2.81
N SER A 559 26.64 30.77 1.64
CA SER A 559 26.02 31.17 0.37
C SER A 559 24.52 30.85 0.39
N TYR A 560 23.70 31.77 -0.13
CA TYR A 560 22.24 31.65 -0.23
C TYR A 560 21.51 31.44 1.10
N MET A 561 22.17 31.60 2.27
CA MET A 561 21.61 31.16 3.55
C MET A 561 20.23 31.74 3.86
N PHE A 562 19.99 33.00 3.51
CA PHE A 562 18.71 33.72 3.70
C PHE A 562 18.14 34.30 2.40
N CYS A 563 18.55 33.75 1.25
CA CYS A 563 18.00 34.16 -0.04
C CYS A 563 16.47 33.98 -0.02
N ASP A 564 15.71 35.03 -0.34
CA ASP A 564 14.24 35.01 -0.35
C ASP A 564 13.56 34.62 1.00
N ALA A 565 14.28 34.70 2.13
CA ALA A 565 13.72 34.49 3.48
C ALA A 565 12.99 35.75 3.98
N PHE A 566 11.84 36.10 3.36
CA PHE A 566 11.20 37.42 3.50
C PHE A 566 10.91 37.89 4.94
N SER A 567 10.60 36.97 5.85
CA SER A 567 10.25 37.31 7.24
C SER A 567 11.45 37.39 8.20
N PHE A 568 12.65 37.00 7.76
CA PHE A 568 13.82 36.95 8.63
C PHE A 568 14.33 38.34 9.00
N ASN A 569 14.44 38.62 10.31
CA ASN A 569 14.98 39.88 10.84
C ASN A 569 15.59 39.72 12.25
N GLN A 570 16.20 38.58 12.54
CA GLN A 570 16.82 38.34 13.85
C GLN A 570 18.21 38.97 13.96
N ASP A 571 18.58 39.39 15.19
CA ASP A 571 19.92 39.91 15.48
C ASP A 571 20.99 38.82 15.30
N ILE A 572 21.82 39.01 14.27
CA ILE A 572 22.96 38.14 13.94
C ILE A 572 24.29 38.89 14.05
N SER A 573 24.34 39.92 14.90
CA SER A 573 25.57 40.64 15.21
C SER A 573 26.54 39.77 16.01
N THR A 574 27.84 39.94 15.76
CA THR A 574 28.88 39.23 16.49
C THR A 574 28.90 39.65 17.96
N LYS A 575 28.73 38.70 18.88
CA LYS A 575 28.72 38.98 20.33
C LYS A 575 29.29 37.84 21.16
N LYS A 576 29.79 38.16 22.36
CA LYS A 576 30.22 37.17 23.34
C LYS A 576 29.01 36.55 24.02
N VAL A 577 28.97 35.23 24.05
CA VAL A 577 27.90 34.43 24.67
C VAL A 577 28.54 33.36 25.55
N LYS A 578 27.86 32.97 26.62
CA LYS A 578 28.28 31.83 27.46
C LYS A 578 27.43 30.62 27.12
N ASP A 579 28.09 29.48 26.97
CA ASP A 579 27.40 28.21 26.80
C ASP A 579 26.76 27.73 28.12
N LYS A 580 26.18 26.53 28.11
CA LYS A 580 25.57 25.93 29.30
C LYS A 580 26.55 25.64 30.44
N ASN A 581 27.84 25.53 30.15
CA ASN A 581 28.91 25.29 31.13
C ASN A 581 29.55 26.60 31.62
N GLY A 582 29.14 27.74 31.07
CA GLY A 582 29.72 29.05 31.37
C GLY A 582 30.97 29.38 30.55
N GLU A 583 31.35 28.53 29.59
CA GLU A 583 32.45 28.79 28.66
C GLU A 583 32.02 29.86 27.66
N GLU A 584 32.87 30.87 27.48
CA GLU A 584 32.60 31.96 26.56
C GLU A 584 32.97 31.57 25.13
N TYR A 585 32.07 31.83 24.19
CA TYR A 585 32.32 31.74 22.75
C TYR A 585 31.83 33.00 22.03
N THR A 586 32.26 33.15 20.78
CA THR A 586 31.81 34.24 19.91
C THR A 586 30.64 33.73 19.07
N ALA A 587 29.43 34.22 19.33
CA ALA A 587 28.29 33.99 18.45
C ALA A 587 28.45 34.83 17.17
N TRP A 588 28.00 34.29 16.04
CA TRP A 588 28.14 34.94 14.73
C TRP A 588 29.59 35.38 14.42
N ASP A 589 30.55 34.51 14.74
CA ASP A 589 31.93 34.63 14.27
C ASP A 589 32.02 34.23 12.79
N THR A 590 32.22 35.21 11.92
CA THR A 590 32.33 35.01 10.47
C THR A 590 33.78 34.88 9.98
N SER A 591 34.76 34.83 10.88
CA SER A 591 36.19 34.94 10.53
C SER A 591 36.73 33.83 9.64
N LYS A 592 36.04 32.69 9.52
CA LYS A 592 36.39 31.57 8.63
C LYS A 592 35.52 31.45 7.39
N VAL A 593 34.51 32.31 7.24
CA VAL A 593 33.59 32.24 6.11
C VAL A 593 34.32 32.70 4.85
N THR A 594 34.28 31.86 3.81
CA THR A 594 34.88 32.16 2.51
C THR A 594 33.84 32.51 1.45
N ASP A 595 32.61 32.01 1.58
CA ASP A 595 31.52 32.23 0.63
C ASP A 595 30.25 32.76 1.30
N MET A 596 29.80 33.93 0.85
CA MET A 596 28.56 34.63 1.21
C MET A 596 27.74 35.00 -0.04
N THR A 597 27.94 34.32 -1.17
CA THR A 597 27.19 34.56 -2.41
C THR A 597 25.70 34.57 -2.14
N GLN A 598 25.00 35.60 -2.59
CA GLN A 598 23.54 35.69 -2.49
C GLN A 598 22.96 35.43 -1.08
N MET A 599 23.74 35.67 -0.02
CA MET A 599 23.32 35.35 1.35
C MET A 599 22.00 36.01 1.73
N PHE A 600 21.77 37.25 1.28
CA PHE A 600 20.53 38.01 1.43
C PHE A 600 20.06 38.53 0.06
N TRP A 601 20.14 37.69 -0.97
CA TRP A 601 19.60 38.06 -2.27
C TRP A 601 18.07 37.90 -2.28
N ASN A 602 17.40 38.75 -3.06
CA ASN A 602 15.98 38.69 -3.29
C ASN A 602 15.75 38.72 -4.80
N ASP A 603 15.44 37.55 -5.37
CA ASP A 603 14.98 37.47 -6.74
C ASP A 603 13.52 37.92 -6.74
N TYR A 604 13.29 39.19 -7.09
CA TYR A 604 11.95 39.77 -7.21
C TYR A 604 11.08 38.94 -8.15
N LEU A 605 10.42 37.91 -7.62
CA LEU A 605 9.52 37.05 -8.34
C LEU A 605 8.10 37.61 -8.18
N PRO A 606 7.43 38.00 -9.29
CA PRO A 606 6.06 38.53 -9.25
C PRO A 606 5.05 37.58 -8.58
N SER A 607 5.38 36.29 -8.46
CA SER A 607 4.57 35.26 -7.79
C SER A 607 4.46 35.42 -6.27
N PHE A 608 5.34 36.19 -5.62
CA PHE A 608 5.32 36.40 -4.16
C PHE A 608 4.77 37.78 -3.75
N ASN A 609 3.86 38.34 -4.55
CA ASN A 609 3.16 39.61 -4.27
C ASN A 609 4.08 40.83 -4.02
N GLY A 610 5.35 40.80 -4.44
CA GLY A 610 6.30 41.89 -4.20
C GLY A 610 6.65 42.08 -2.73
N LYS A 611 6.69 41.00 -1.92
CA LYS A 611 7.11 41.05 -0.52
C LYS A 611 8.59 41.45 -0.44
N GLU A 612 8.88 42.51 0.30
CA GLU A 612 10.25 42.99 0.56
C GLU A 612 10.91 42.16 1.67
N MET A 613 12.24 42.12 1.70
CA MET A 613 12.95 41.49 2.81
C MET A 613 12.80 42.33 4.08
N SER A 614 12.46 41.68 5.20
CA SER A 614 12.30 42.34 6.49
C SER A 614 13.62 42.71 7.17
N PHE A 615 14.75 42.21 6.66
CA PHE A 615 16.05 42.24 7.31
C PHE A 615 16.64 43.66 7.38
N LYS A 616 16.92 44.15 8.60
CA LYS A 616 17.41 45.52 8.86
C LYS A 616 18.52 45.59 9.92
N GLN A 617 19.27 44.51 10.12
CA GLN A 617 20.28 44.40 11.16
C GLN A 617 21.60 45.08 10.79
N ASP A 618 22.44 45.34 11.80
CA ASP A 618 23.77 45.94 11.65
C ASP A 618 24.87 44.87 11.63
N LEU A 619 25.49 44.67 10.46
CA LEU A 619 26.55 43.68 10.26
C LEU A 619 27.91 44.30 9.97
N THR A 620 28.07 45.61 10.22
CA THR A 620 29.33 46.34 9.96
C THR A 620 30.51 45.78 10.76
N ASN A 621 30.26 45.09 11.86
CA ASN A 621 31.28 44.48 12.72
C ASN A 621 31.67 43.03 12.35
N TRP A 622 31.08 42.45 11.29
CA TRP A 622 31.46 41.12 10.85
C TRP A 622 32.91 41.08 10.33
N ASN A 623 33.64 40.04 10.71
CA ASN A 623 34.96 39.78 10.14
C ASN A 623 34.79 39.05 8.79
N VAL A 624 34.93 39.81 7.71
CA VAL A 624 34.82 39.29 6.34
C VAL A 624 36.16 39.17 5.62
N SER A 625 37.28 39.16 6.35
CA SER A 625 38.63 39.14 5.76
C SER A 625 38.97 37.88 4.96
N GLN A 626 38.25 36.78 5.19
CA GLN A 626 38.41 35.52 4.45
C GLN A 626 37.38 35.35 3.33
N VAL A 627 36.40 36.26 3.20
CA VAL A 627 35.31 36.14 2.23
C VAL A 627 35.84 36.51 0.84
N ASN A 628 36.03 35.50 -0.01
CA ASN A 628 36.49 35.68 -1.39
C ASN A 628 35.35 35.63 -2.40
N ASN A 629 34.18 35.12 -2.01
CA ASN A 629 32.97 35.11 -2.83
C ASN A 629 31.81 35.77 -2.08
N HIS A 630 31.37 36.92 -2.55
CA HIS A 630 30.27 37.71 -1.98
C HIS A 630 29.41 38.31 -3.12
N THR A 631 29.41 37.63 -4.27
CA THR A 631 28.65 38.04 -5.44
C THR A 631 27.19 38.18 -5.04
N GLU A 632 26.58 39.31 -5.39
CA GLU A 632 25.15 39.50 -5.20
C GLU A 632 24.72 39.33 -3.72
N PHE A 633 25.58 39.71 -2.76
CA PHE A 633 25.33 39.55 -1.33
C PHE A 633 23.96 40.08 -0.86
N TRP A 634 23.54 41.24 -1.38
CA TRP A 634 22.24 41.87 -1.11
C TRP A 634 21.68 42.51 -2.38
N ASN A 635 20.37 42.32 -2.63
CA ASN A 635 19.64 43.05 -3.67
C ASN A 635 18.16 43.18 -3.32
N ASP A 636 17.84 44.23 -2.57
CA ASP A 636 16.48 44.72 -2.49
C ASP A 636 16.39 46.05 -3.25
N LYS A 637 15.63 46.07 -4.36
CA LYS A 637 15.50 47.24 -5.24
C LYS A 637 14.90 48.46 -4.53
N ASN A 638 14.24 48.27 -3.39
CA ASN A 638 13.50 49.31 -2.70
C ASN A 638 14.20 49.81 -1.41
N ILE A 639 15.23 49.11 -0.92
CA ILE A 639 15.91 49.44 0.34
C ILE A 639 17.43 49.49 0.16
N LYS A 640 18.01 50.67 0.34
CA LYS A 640 19.45 50.79 0.60
C LYS A 640 19.73 50.27 2.02
N TRP A 641 20.41 49.14 2.11
CA TRP A 641 20.91 48.63 3.38
C TRP A 641 22.32 49.18 3.59
N ASP A 642 22.48 50.17 4.47
CA ASP A 642 23.73 50.89 4.73
C ASP A 642 24.60 50.23 5.82
N LYS A 643 24.08 49.18 6.46
CA LYS A 643 24.74 48.46 7.56
C LYS A 643 25.28 47.09 7.16
N GLN A 644 25.68 46.95 5.90
CA GLN A 644 26.27 45.72 5.36
C GLN A 644 27.75 45.59 5.82
N PRO A 645 28.32 44.38 5.81
CA PRO A 645 29.74 44.20 5.97
C PRO A 645 30.53 44.92 4.86
N ILE A 646 31.72 45.42 5.19
CA ILE A 646 32.62 46.05 4.20
C ILE A 646 33.56 44.97 3.65
N PHE A 647 33.24 44.47 2.45
CA PHE A 647 34.10 43.53 1.74
C PHE A 647 35.30 44.28 1.14
N THR A 648 36.51 43.97 1.61
CA THR A 648 37.75 44.47 1.00
C THR A 648 38.16 43.54 -0.12
N LYS A 649 38.47 44.10 -1.30
CA LYS A 649 38.93 43.35 -2.48
C LYS A 649 40.23 42.59 -2.27
#